data_AF-H9UC49-F1
#
_entry.id   AF-H9UC49-F1
#
_cell.length_a   1.000
_cell.length_b   1.000
_cell.length_c   1.000
_cell.angle_alpha   90.00
_cell.angle_beta   90.00
_cell.angle_gamma   90.00
#
_symmetry.space_group_name_H-M   'P 1'
#
loop_
_entity.id
_entity.type
_entity.pdbx_description
1 polymer ?
#
loop_
_entity_poly.entity_id
_entity_poly.type
_entity_poly.pdbx_seq_one_letter_code
_entity_poly.pdbx_strand_id
1 'polypeptide(L)'
;MVRKERKWLTHIILIIVSIVVLFPIVWVVSTSLRRDNAAFSTKLFSSRMTLQNYIDLIAPEKNGPRLVSDMDALILMAPPHDKITVERAKELFQRDVERFKRYIQETEQLKKEIDNAIAYLNDYFEKNSQTIIKSYIADIDNIIKELQFEKPKKYLEVAAYELYSQGEDLSTIPEVDPYAGQRDWEDMIGKRKMRLEELSSEKMALKNAIEPLEKTYQTYQSQYLSLAKTIRSFLVPQLKEYSLVLKSAVDLLEAAKVSNVLAESLPEEDIILERFKTTLEQIKDVQLSVQKFDDLKDIYEALSEFQDGYNQVMDKWAQATNKDKAPFADFLNTIDVFTTRIASTINETVSLMNRLNNVTGEMLQLQTEITKYKNSYAKIEEEISKTSAELTKAYELLHDSLLYLKAKLAITQLERIKALVANVKLPAQLQMLNIQSKRIFGITTDVASMITDQKKQSKIRKIASKLDWPGTAKDMFTNYNIFLQNYEPFISDLKIYLADIEIQGPKFMPVSKTGVKVRPVAMERLTDTVLSVYRNNVVPNMNVMSRKSSELSDKLNIKELSASLKKLDGAAFRIDQIWQRKPDHYMLRWIMNSVIVSLSVAIIITAVTALAAYPFSRMRFKGRKYGIMALLLIQMFPAIMYMIAIYTFLSFAGKYIPGFGLNKLSGLIFAYLGGIAYNMYLIKGYYDTIPDSLEEAALIDGATRWQTFVKIVLPLASPILAVIVILTFMGTFNEFVLARIILQDVKQYTYAIGLYTFSTGPFETQWGLFTAAAMIGMVPMVILFLLMQKYIVGGLVKGAVKG
;
A
#
# COMPACT_ATOMS: atom_id res chain seq x y z
N MET A 1 -52.05 -15.34 -29.65
CA MET A 1 -51.76 -13.98 -29.13
C MET A 1 -50.82 -14.09 -27.94
N VAL A 2 -49.52 -13.83 -28.11
CA VAL A 2 -48.55 -13.85 -27.00
C VAL A 2 -48.64 -12.51 -26.26
N ARG A 3 -49.05 -12.56 -25.00
CA ARG A 3 -49.23 -11.39 -24.12
C ARG A 3 -47.87 -10.71 -23.92
N LYS A 4 -47.74 -9.45 -24.37
CA LYS A 4 -46.57 -8.60 -24.11
C LYS A 4 -46.53 -8.26 -22.61
N GLU A 5 -45.89 -9.09 -21.80
CA GLU A 5 -45.61 -8.72 -20.41
C GLU A 5 -44.68 -7.50 -20.37
N ARG A 6 -45.08 -6.48 -19.62
CA ARG A 6 -44.28 -5.26 -19.43
C ARG A 6 -43.04 -5.60 -18.60
N LYS A 7 -41.92 -5.88 -19.28
CA LYS A 7 -40.59 -6.16 -18.68
C LYS A 7 -39.94 -4.95 -17.98
N TRP A 8 -40.71 -4.06 -17.34
CA TRP A 8 -40.17 -2.81 -16.82
C TRP A 8 -39.13 -3.05 -15.71
N LEU A 9 -39.35 -4.05 -14.84
CA LEU A 9 -38.38 -4.49 -13.84
C LEU A 9 -37.05 -4.94 -14.49
N THR A 10 -37.10 -5.73 -15.56
CA THR A 10 -35.89 -6.15 -16.29
C THR A 10 -35.13 -4.95 -16.86
N HIS A 11 -35.84 -3.95 -17.41
CA HIS A 11 -35.20 -2.74 -17.92
C HIS A 11 -34.58 -1.90 -16.79
N ILE A 12 -35.25 -1.76 -15.65
CA ILE A 12 -34.69 -1.07 -14.47
C ILE A 12 -33.42 -1.77 -14.00
N ILE A 13 -33.44 -3.10 -13.87
CA ILE A 13 -32.26 -3.89 -13.49
C ILE A 13 -31.14 -3.70 -14.52
N LEU A 14 -31.45 -3.79 -15.82
CA LEU A 14 -30.45 -3.57 -16.88
C LEU A 14 -29.87 -2.17 -16.86
N ILE A 15 -30.67 -1.13 -16.57
CA ILE A 15 -30.19 0.25 -16.43
C ILE A 15 -29.26 0.36 -15.23
N ILE A 16 -29.64 -0.18 -14.06
CA ILE A 16 -28.80 -0.15 -12.86
C ILE A 16 -27.49 -0.89 -13.11
N VAL A 17 -27.54 -2.10 -13.68
CA VAL A 17 -26.35 -2.87 -14.05
C VAL A 17 -25.49 -2.10 -15.05
N SER A 18 -26.10 -1.44 -16.05
CA SER A 18 -25.37 -0.61 -17.02
C SER A 18 -24.66 0.55 -16.34
N ILE A 19 -25.29 1.24 -15.38
CA ILE A 19 -24.66 2.33 -14.62
C ILE A 19 -23.47 1.80 -13.82
N VAL A 20 -23.61 0.66 -13.14
CA VAL A 20 -22.54 0.03 -12.36
C VAL A 20 -21.37 -0.39 -13.26
N VAL A 21 -21.66 -0.99 -14.42
CA VAL A 21 -20.65 -1.44 -15.39
C VAL A 21 -19.93 -0.27 -16.08
N LEU A 22 -20.64 0.83 -16.35
CA LEU A 22 -20.06 2.03 -16.98
C LEU A 22 -19.30 2.92 -16.00
N PHE A 23 -19.59 2.84 -14.69
CA PHE A 23 -18.96 3.70 -13.69
C PHE A 23 -17.41 3.67 -13.73
N PRO A 24 -16.74 2.50 -13.78
CA PRO A 24 -15.28 2.46 -13.93
C PRO A 24 -14.77 3.18 -15.17
N ILE A 25 -15.49 3.07 -16.30
CA ILE A 25 -15.11 3.73 -17.56
C ILE A 25 -15.24 5.25 -17.40
N VAL A 26 -16.36 5.74 -16.85
CA VAL A 26 -16.56 7.16 -16.57
C VAL A 26 -15.50 7.70 -15.61
N TRP A 27 -15.14 6.91 -14.60
CA TRP A 27 -14.08 7.25 -13.66
C TRP A 27 -12.71 7.32 -14.34
N VAL A 28 -12.33 6.34 -15.18
CA VAL A 28 -11.06 6.35 -15.93
C VAL A 28 -10.98 7.57 -16.85
N VAL A 29 -12.04 7.84 -17.62
CA VAL A 29 -12.12 9.00 -18.53
C VAL A 29 -11.99 10.30 -17.75
N SER A 30 -12.76 10.45 -16.68
CA SER A 30 -12.71 11.65 -15.83
C SER A 30 -11.32 11.84 -15.22
N THR A 31 -10.74 10.81 -14.59
CA THR A 31 -9.41 10.88 -13.95
C THR A 31 -8.29 11.18 -14.96
N SER A 32 -8.39 10.69 -16.19
CA SER A 32 -7.40 10.97 -17.24
C SER A 32 -7.32 12.46 -17.61
N LEU A 33 -8.40 13.21 -17.37
CA LEU A 33 -8.52 14.63 -17.67
C LEU A 33 -8.23 15.52 -16.44
N ARG A 34 -7.84 14.95 -15.29
CA ARG A 34 -7.59 15.71 -14.06
C ARG A 34 -6.18 16.26 -13.99
N ARG A 35 -6.04 17.43 -13.35
CA ARG A 35 -4.74 18.03 -12.99
C ARG A 35 -4.14 17.43 -11.71
N ASP A 36 -4.97 16.85 -10.84
CA ASP A 36 -4.54 16.24 -9.58
C ASP A 36 -4.25 14.74 -9.72
N ASN A 37 -3.26 14.26 -8.97
CA ASN A 37 -2.84 12.85 -8.97
C ASN A 37 -3.59 11.99 -7.94
N ALA A 38 -4.70 12.46 -7.38
CA ALA A 38 -5.44 11.72 -6.37
C ALA A 38 -6.22 10.54 -6.97
N ALA A 39 -6.21 9.40 -6.28
CA ALA A 39 -7.00 8.22 -6.65
C ALA A 39 -8.51 8.52 -6.62
N PHE A 40 -8.96 9.24 -5.60
CA PHE A 40 -10.36 9.58 -5.38
C PHE A 40 -10.52 11.09 -5.24
N SER A 41 -11.54 11.61 -5.91
CA SER A 41 -11.96 12.99 -5.77
C SER A 41 -13.39 13.03 -5.23
N THR A 42 -13.70 14.07 -4.47
CA THR A 42 -15.04 14.32 -3.95
C THR A 42 -16.06 14.61 -5.05
N LYS A 43 -15.60 14.99 -6.25
CA LYS A 43 -16.43 15.20 -7.45
C LYS A 43 -16.10 14.16 -8.52
N LEU A 44 -17.14 13.61 -9.16
CA LEU A 44 -16.95 12.68 -10.28
C LEU A 44 -16.23 13.36 -11.44
N PHE A 45 -16.61 14.60 -11.79
CA PHE A 45 -15.91 15.44 -12.77
C PHE A 45 -15.17 16.57 -12.05
N SER A 46 -13.87 16.70 -12.33
CA SER A 46 -13.05 17.76 -11.74
C SER A 46 -13.37 19.12 -12.36
N SER A 47 -13.37 20.18 -11.56
CA SER A 47 -13.40 21.56 -12.06
C SER A 47 -12.07 21.98 -12.69
N ARG A 48 -11.02 21.17 -12.52
CA ARG A 48 -9.64 21.42 -12.98
C ARG A 48 -9.25 20.42 -14.07
N MET A 49 -9.85 20.58 -15.26
CA MET A 49 -9.58 19.70 -16.40
C MET A 49 -8.28 20.08 -17.15
N THR A 50 -7.62 19.09 -17.76
CA THR A 50 -6.42 19.25 -18.58
C THR A 50 -6.27 18.10 -19.58
N LEU A 51 -5.61 18.37 -20.71
CA LEU A 51 -5.14 17.34 -21.66
C LEU A 51 -3.65 17.00 -21.45
N GLN A 52 -3.00 17.60 -20.45
CA GLN A 52 -1.56 17.47 -20.25
C GLN A 52 -1.11 16.03 -20.04
N ASN A 53 -1.90 15.19 -19.36
CA ASN A 53 -1.58 13.77 -19.19
C ASN A 53 -1.42 13.06 -20.54
N TYR A 54 -2.23 13.39 -21.54
CA TYR A 54 -2.12 12.83 -22.90
C TYR A 54 -0.92 13.41 -23.65
N ILE A 55 -0.68 14.71 -23.53
CA ILE A 55 0.47 15.39 -24.14
C ILE A 55 1.78 14.81 -23.61
N ASP A 56 1.90 14.63 -22.30
CA ASP A 56 3.09 14.08 -21.64
C ASP A 56 3.39 12.63 -22.07
N LEU A 57 2.35 11.87 -22.43
CA LEU A 57 2.51 10.50 -22.93
C LEU A 57 2.89 10.45 -24.41
N ILE A 58 2.26 11.27 -25.24
CA ILE A 58 2.38 11.19 -26.71
C ILE A 58 3.57 12.02 -27.22
N ALA A 59 3.72 13.23 -26.71
CA ALA A 59 4.69 14.21 -27.15
C ALA A 59 5.24 15.00 -25.95
N PRO A 60 5.99 14.34 -25.05
CA PRO A 60 6.53 14.99 -23.86
C PRO A 60 7.38 16.19 -24.24
N GLU A 61 7.07 17.35 -23.68
CA GLU A 61 7.90 18.53 -23.83
C GLU A 61 9.22 18.35 -23.06
N LYS A 62 10.35 18.80 -23.63
CA LYS A 62 11.57 18.94 -22.84
C LYS A 62 11.34 20.06 -21.83
N ASN A 63 11.06 19.71 -20.58
CA ASN A 63 10.88 20.64 -19.48
C ASN A 63 12.24 21.12 -18.93
N GLY A 64 12.23 22.09 -18.01
CA GLY A 64 13.42 22.66 -17.39
C GLY A 64 14.41 21.60 -16.88
N PRO A 65 13.99 20.66 -16.01
CA PRO A 65 14.86 19.57 -15.53
C PRO A 65 15.48 18.73 -16.65
N ARG A 66 14.72 18.41 -17.71
CA ARG A 66 15.24 17.63 -18.84
C ARG A 66 16.27 18.42 -19.64
N LEU A 67 16.03 19.71 -19.86
CA LEU A 67 16.98 20.60 -20.52
C LEU A 67 18.27 20.73 -19.72
N VAL A 68 18.20 20.88 -18.39
CA VAL A 68 19.39 20.87 -17.51
C VAL A 68 20.18 19.57 -17.70
N SER A 69 19.50 18.43 -17.65
CA SER A 69 20.15 17.12 -17.83
C SER A 69 20.76 16.96 -19.23
N ASP A 70 20.11 17.45 -20.28
CA ASP A 70 20.64 17.42 -21.66
C ASP A 70 21.85 18.35 -21.81
N MET A 71 21.80 19.56 -21.24
CA MET A 71 22.92 20.51 -21.23
C MET A 71 24.14 19.91 -20.50
N ASP A 72 23.94 19.31 -19.33
CA ASP A 72 25.02 18.63 -18.59
C ASP A 72 25.61 17.47 -19.40
N ALA A 73 24.76 16.62 -19.99
CA ALA A 73 25.20 15.51 -20.82
C ALA A 73 25.99 15.97 -22.07
N LEU A 74 25.59 17.09 -22.68
CA LEU A 74 26.32 17.70 -23.80
C LEU A 74 27.68 18.26 -23.36
N ILE A 75 27.74 18.97 -22.23
CA ILE A 75 29.01 19.48 -21.66
C ILE A 75 29.96 18.32 -21.35
N LEU A 76 29.43 17.24 -20.76
CA LEU A 76 30.19 16.05 -20.38
C LEU A 76 30.47 15.10 -21.55
N MET A 77 29.93 15.35 -22.76
CA MET A 77 29.97 14.39 -23.88
C MET A 77 29.58 12.97 -23.42
N ALA A 78 28.51 12.88 -22.64
CA ALA A 78 27.99 11.64 -22.06
C ALA A 78 26.84 11.08 -22.94
N PRO A 79 26.54 9.77 -22.88
CA PRO A 79 25.42 9.20 -23.63
C PRO A 79 24.10 9.96 -23.36
N PRO A 80 23.30 10.28 -24.40
CA PRO A 80 23.39 9.82 -25.79
C PRO A 80 24.27 10.68 -26.71
N HIS A 81 25.04 11.64 -26.18
CA HIS A 81 25.85 12.62 -26.92
C HIS A 81 27.34 12.27 -26.98
N ASP A 82 27.74 11.10 -26.53
CA ASP A 82 29.14 10.61 -26.54
C ASP A 82 29.70 10.47 -27.98
N LYS A 83 28.84 10.15 -28.95
CA LYS A 83 29.24 9.85 -30.34
C LYS A 83 29.25 11.05 -31.29
N ILE A 84 28.69 12.19 -30.91
CA ILE A 84 28.61 13.38 -31.80
C ILE A 84 29.90 14.20 -31.79
N THR A 85 30.07 15.08 -32.80
CA THR A 85 31.18 16.05 -32.85
C THR A 85 30.99 17.17 -31.85
N VAL A 86 32.07 17.87 -31.51
CA VAL A 86 32.03 19.00 -30.56
C VAL A 86 31.22 20.15 -31.14
N GLU A 87 31.34 20.43 -32.43
CA GLU A 87 30.61 21.47 -33.16
C GLU A 87 29.10 21.19 -33.07
N ARG A 88 28.70 19.94 -33.32
CA ARG A 88 27.30 19.54 -33.21
C ARG A 88 26.80 19.59 -31.77
N ALA A 89 27.63 19.25 -30.79
CA ALA A 89 27.27 19.37 -29.38
C ALA A 89 27.03 20.83 -28.98
N LYS A 90 27.86 21.77 -29.46
CA LYS A 90 27.69 23.22 -29.24
C LYS A 90 26.39 23.76 -29.83
N GLU A 91 26.03 23.36 -31.05
CA GLU A 91 24.76 23.75 -31.68
C GLU A 91 23.54 23.26 -30.88
N LEU A 92 23.56 21.99 -30.47
CA LEU A 92 22.48 21.40 -29.67
C LEU A 92 22.37 22.07 -28.29
N PHE A 93 23.51 22.36 -27.67
CA PHE A 93 23.59 23.05 -26.40
C PHE A 93 23.01 24.47 -26.49
N GLN A 94 23.39 25.26 -27.51
CA GLN A 94 22.83 26.60 -27.69
C GLN A 94 21.31 26.56 -27.88
N ARG A 95 20.80 25.58 -28.65
CA ARG A 95 19.36 25.40 -28.83
C ARG A 95 18.64 25.09 -27.51
N ASP A 96 19.24 24.26 -26.66
CA ASP A 96 18.68 23.89 -25.37
C ASP A 96 18.75 25.07 -24.37
N VAL A 97 19.82 25.87 -24.39
CA VAL A 97 19.94 27.16 -23.66
C VAL A 97 18.85 28.15 -24.09
N GLU A 98 18.67 28.38 -25.39
CA GLU A 98 17.64 29.30 -25.90
C GLU A 98 16.22 28.83 -25.54
N ARG A 99 15.99 27.53 -25.52
CA ARG A 99 14.71 26.98 -25.05
C ARG A 99 14.52 27.20 -23.55
N PHE A 100 15.58 27.04 -22.76
CA PHE A 100 15.54 27.30 -21.31
C PHE A 100 15.26 28.78 -21.01
N LYS A 101 15.88 29.71 -21.75
CA LYS A 101 15.59 31.16 -21.66
C LYS A 101 14.12 31.47 -21.94
N ARG A 102 13.53 30.85 -22.99
CA ARG A 102 12.09 31.01 -23.29
C ARG A 102 11.21 30.54 -22.14
N TYR A 103 11.57 29.45 -21.45
CA TYR A 103 10.81 29.01 -20.27
C TYR A 103 10.92 29.96 -19.09
N ILE A 104 12.08 30.59 -18.87
CA ILE A 104 12.20 31.67 -17.87
C ILE A 104 11.22 32.81 -18.23
N GLN A 105 11.25 33.29 -19.48
CA GLN A 105 10.36 34.37 -19.95
C GLN A 105 8.87 33.99 -19.85
N GLU A 106 8.51 32.77 -20.25
CA GLU A 106 7.15 32.25 -20.13
C GLU A 106 6.71 32.21 -18.66
N THR A 107 7.59 31.76 -17.76
CA THR A 107 7.32 31.72 -16.32
C THR A 107 7.08 33.13 -15.75
N GLU A 108 7.86 34.12 -16.16
CA GLU A 108 7.68 35.52 -15.74
C GLU A 108 6.34 36.10 -16.22
N GLN A 109 5.95 35.79 -17.47
CA GLN A 109 4.67 36.19 -18.00
C GLN A 109 3.49 35.54 -17.25
N LEU A 110 3.59 34.24 -16.95
CA LEU A 110 2.58 33.51 -16.17
C LEU A 110 2.49 34.03 -14.73
N LYS A 111 3.61 34.39 -14.12
CA LYS A 111 3.64 35.06 -12.81
C LYS A 111 2.90 36.39 -12.84
N LYS A 112 3.09 37.20 -13.90
CA LYS A 112 2.34 38.45 -14.09
C LYS A 112 0.82 38.21 -14.19
N GLU A 113 0.40 37.10 -14.81
CA GLU A 113 -1.03 36.72 -14.83
C GLU A 113 -1.56 36.36 -13.44
N ILE A 114 -0.76 35.66 -12.62
CA ILE A 114 -1.09 35.38 -11.21
C ILE A 114 -1.24 36.68 -10.43
N ASP A 115 -0.27 37.60 -10.52
CA ASP A 115 -0.29 38.89 -9.84
C ASP A 115 -1.55 39.70 -10.21
N ASN A 116 -1.87 39.77 -11.52
CA ASN A 116 -3.04 40.49 -12.01
C ASN A 116 -4.34 39.89 -11.46
N ALA A 117 -4.43 38.56 -11.38
CA ALA A 117 -5.60 37.88 -10.82
C ALA A 117 -5.74 38.14 -9.30
N ILE A 118 -4.62 38.17 -8.57
CA ILE A 118 -4.61 38.52 -7.14
C ILE A 118 -5.00 39.98 -6.93
N ALA A 119 -4.46 40.91 -7.72
CA ALA A 119 -4.79 42.32 -7.65
C ALA A 119 -6.28 42.57 -7.95
N TYR A 120 -6.82 41.92 -8.98
CA TYR A 120 -8.24 41.98 -9.31
C TYR A 120 -9.13 41.43 -8.18
N LEU A 121 -8.73 40.33 -7.54
CA LEU A 121 -9.47 39.78 -6.40
C LEU A 121 -9.47 40.73 -5.19
N ASN A 122 -8.32 41.35 -4.89
CA ASN A 122 -8.21 42.34 -3.82
C ASN A 122 -9.12 43.55 -4.08
N ASP A 123 -9.07 44.13 -5.29
CA ASP A 123 -9.92 45.25 -5.70
C ASP A 123 -11.41 44.87 -5.64
N TYR A 124 -11.76 43.65 -6.06
CA TYR A 124 -13.14 43.17 -5.99
C TYR A 124 -13.61 43.04 -4.53
N PHE A 125 -12.80 42.47 -3.63
CA PHE A 125 -13.13 42.36 -2.21
C PHE A 125 -13.27 43.73 -1.54
N GLU A 126 -12.45 44.69 -1.91
CA GLU A 126 -12.54 46.06 -1.40
C GLU A 126 -13.83 46.76 -1.87
N LYS A 127 -14.12 46.73 -3.17
CA LYS A 127 -15.33 47.36 -3.75
C LYS A 127 -16.64 46.70 -3.32
N ASN A 128 -16.63 45.38 -3.12
CA ASN A 128 -17.84 44.59 -2.84
C ASN A 128 -17.93 44.10 -1.39
N SER A 129 -17.11 44.62 -0.48
CA SER A 129 -17.04 44.17 0.91
C SER A 129 -18.41 44.12 1.57
N GLN A 130 -19.22 45.18 1.44
CA GLN A 130 -20.55 45.25 2.05
C GLN A 130 -21.48 44.15 1.53
N THR A 131 -21.50 43.91 0.23
CA THR A 131 -22.36 42.88 -0.41
C THR A 131 -21.95 41.48 0.02
N ILE A 132 -20.64 41.19 0.06
CA ILE A 132 -20.11 39.88 0.47
C ILE A 132 -20.44 39.61 1.94
N ILE A 133 -20.21 40.59 2.82
CA ILE A 133 -20.51 40.48 4.26
C ILE A 133 -22.02 40.33 4.48
N LYS A 134 -22.86 41.03 3.72
CA LYS A 134 -24.32 40.86 3.80
C LYS A 134 -24.75 39.43 3.45
N SER A 135 -24.16 38.83 2.41
CA SER A 135 -24.42 37.43 2.06
C SER A 135 -23.94 36.47 3.16
N TYR A 136 -22.77 36.74 3.75
CA TYR A 136 -22.22 35.95 4.85
C TYR A 136 -23.13 35.98 6.09
N ILE A 137 -23.67 37.15 6.43
CA ILE A 137 -24.64 37.32 7.51
C ILE A 137 -25.94 36.58 7.23
N ALA A 138 -26.44 36.62 5.98
CA ALA A 138 -27.64 35.88 5.61
C ALA A 138 -27.49 34.36 5.80
N ASP A 139 -26.30 33.80 5.59
CA ASP A 139 -26.01 32.40 5.89
C ASP A 139 -25.98 32.11 7.40
N ILE A 140 -25.53 33.06 8.24
CA ILE A 140 -25.67 32.97 9.70
C ILE A 140 -27.14 32.98 10.10
N ASP A 141 -27.95 33.87 9.53
CA ASP A 141 -29.40 33.95 9.79
C ASP A 141 -30.11 32.64 9.42
N ASN A 142 -29.70 31.99 8.33
CA ASN A 142 -30.18 30.68 7.95
C ASN A 142 -29.84 29.61 8.99
N ILE A 143 -28.64 29.64 9.58
CA ILE A 143 -28.27 28.72 10.68
C ILE A 143 -29.15 28.99 11.90
N ILE A 144 -29.29 30.26 12.31
CA ILE A 144 -30.10 30.66 13.46
C ILE A 144 -31.54 30.15 13.30
N LYS A 145 -32.12 30.27 12.11
CA LYS A 145 -33.46 29.77 11.79
C LYS A 145 -33.57 28.25 11.97
N GLU A 146 -32.57 27.48 11.55
CA GLU A 146 -32.56 26.03 11.74
C GLU A 146 -32.33 25.63 13.20
N LEU A 147 -31.66 26.47 14.01
CA LEU A 147 -31.44 26.22 15.44
C LEU A 147 -32.65 26.56 16.32
N GLN A 148 -33.79 26.94 15.74
CA GLN A 148 -35.04 27.09 16.48
C GLN A 148 -35.63 25.71 16.78
N PHE A 149 -35.75 25.40 18.08
CA PHE A 149 -36.39 24.19 18.60
C PHE A 149 -37.58 24.58 19.49
N GLU A 150 -38.59 23.71 19.53
CA GLU A 150 -39.73 23.90 20.43
C GLU A 150 -39.29 23.79 21.89
N LYS A 151 -39.88 24.62 22.76
CA LYS A 151 -39.57 24.61 24.19
C LYS A 151 -40.06 23.29 24.81
N PRO A 152 -39.17 22.50 25.44
CA PRO A 152 -39.57 21.24 26.05
C PRO A 152 -40.44 21.46 27.30
N LYS A 153 -41.37 20.53 27.53
CA LYS A 153 -42.36 20.62 28.62
C LYS A 153 -41.84 20.10 29.97
N LYS A 154 -40.73 19.37 30.00
CA LYS A 154 -40.18 18.70 31.19
C LYS A 154 -38.67 18.87 31.28
N TYR A 155 -38.14 18.83 32.50
CA TYR A 155 -36.70 18.79 32.80
C TYR A 155 -35.87 19.99 32.30
N LEU A 156 -36.50 21.12 31.95
CA LEU A 156 -35.80 22.31 31.46
C LEU A 156 -34.88 22.91 32.55
N GLU A 157 -35.38 23.02 33.79
CA GLU A 157 -34.62 23.55 34.93
C GLU A 157 -33.48 22.62 35.34
N VAL A 158 -33.69 21.29 35.25
CA VAL A 158 -32.64 20.28 35.50
C VAL A 158 -31.52 20.37 34.47
N ALA A 159 -31.88 20.52 33.18
CA ALA A 159 -30.91 20.71 32.10
C ALA A 159 -30.16 22.05 32.23
N ALA A 160 -30.83 23.09 32.72
CA ALA A 160 -30.22 24.39 32.98
C ALA A 160 -29.16 24.30 34.09
N TYR A 161 -29.49 23.67 35.21
CA TYR A 161 -28.53 23.46 36.28
C TYR A 161 -27.35 22.58 35.85
N GLU A 162 -27.59 21.54 35.03
CA GLU A 162 -26.51 20.74 34.44
C GLU A 162 -25.53 21.59 33.64
N LEU A 163 -26.01 22.47 32.75
CA LEU A 163 -25.12 23.36 31.97
C LEU A 163 -24.40 24.37 32.87
N TYR A 164 -25.11 24.95 33.84
CA TYR A 164 -24.51 25.86 34.83
C TYR A 164 -23.37 25.17 35.62
N SER A 165 -23.59 23.92 36.07
CA SER A 165 -22.57 23.13 36.77
C SER A 165 -21.32 22.84 35.93
N GLN A 166 -21.45 22.87 34.60
CA GLN A 166 -20.35 22.74 33.64
C GLN A 166 -19.66 24.08 33.32
N GLY A 167 -20.11 25.18 33.91
CA GLY A 167 -19.55 26.52 33.72
C GLY A 167 -20.15 27.31 32.54
N GLU A 168 -21.28 26.89 31.98
CA GLU A 168 -21.96 27.63 30.91
C GLU A 168 -22.72 28.84 31.47
N ASP A 169 -22.58 29.99 30.79
CA ASP A 169 -23.25 31.23 31.17
C ASP A 169 -24.68 31.30 30.59
N LEU A 170 -25.66 30.94 31.43
CA LEU A 170 -27.08 30.97 31.10
C LEU A 170 -27.75 32.34 31.29
N SER A 171 -27.03 33.38 31.75
CA SER A 171 -27.59 34.72 31.98
C SER A 171 -28.21 35.36 30.72
N THR A 172 -27.81 34.85 29.55
CA THR A 172 -28.29 35.30 28.25
C THR A 172 -29.64 34.70 27.84
N ILE A 173 -30.22 33.80 28.64
CA ILE A 173 -31.52 33.16 28.41
C ILE A 173 -32.49 33.62 29.52
N PRO A 174 -33.28 34.70 29.31
CA PRO A 174 -34.08 35.33 30.36
C PRO A 174 -35.20 34.43 30.93
N GLU A 175 -35.57 33.38 30.19
CA GLU A 175 -36.72 32.52 30.49
C GLU A 175 -36.40 31.37 31.45
N VAL A 176 -35.17 31.29 31.97
CA VAL A 176 -34.66 30.14 32.73
C VAL A 176 -33.87 30.63 33.95
N ASP A 177 -34.27 30.19 35.14
CA ASP A 177 -33.47 30.31 36.36
C ASP A 177 -32.47 29.14 36.41
N PRO A 178 -31.14 29.39 36.40
CA PRO A 178 -30.13 28.32 36.43
C PRO A 178 -30.18 27.47 37.70
N TYR A 179 -30.74 27.99 38.80
CA TYR A 179 -30.69 27.37 40.12
C TYR A 179 -31.96 26.60 40.47
N ALA A 180 -33.08 26.89 39.81
CA ALA A 180 -34.40 26.32 40.14
C ALA A 180 -34.42 24.78 40.11
N GLY A 181 -33.64 24.16 39.22
CA GLY A 181 -33.59 22.71 39.03
C GLY A 181 -32.56 21.95 39.87
N GLN A 182 -31.84 22.61 40.78
CA GLN A 182 -30.72 22.00 41.53
C GLN A 182 -31.11 20.71 42.26
N ARG A 183 -32.26 20.70 42.96
CA ARG A 183 -32.69 19.54 43.75
C ARG A 183 -33.01 18.33 42.88
N ASP A 184 -33.76 18.54 41.80
CA ASP A 184 -34.13 17.48 40.87
C ASP A 184 -32.91 16.99 40.08
N TRP A 185 -31.96 17.88 39.79
CA TRP A 185 -30.66 17.54 39.21
C TRP A 185 -29.83 16.66 40.13
N GLU A 186 -29.78 16.97 41.43
CA GLU A 186 -29.03 16.19 42.42
C GLU A 186 -29.52 14.73 42.47
N ASP A 187 -30.85 14.54 42.40
CA ASP A 187 -31.49 13.22 42.41
C ASP A 187 -31.35 12.45 41.08
N MET A 188 -31.40 13.16 39.94
CA MET A 188 -31.29 12.53 38.61
C MET A 188 -29.85 12.26 38.17
N ILE A 189 -28.93 13.20 38.42
CA ILE A 189 -27.57 13.21 37.88
C ILE A 189 -26.51 13.35 38.97
N GLY A 190 -26.64 14.33 39.88
CA GLY A 190 -25.56 14.76 40.78
C GLY A 190 -24.94 13.63 41.60
N LYS A 191 -25.79 12.88 42.32
CA LYS A 191 -25.36 11.73 43.14
C LYS A 191 -24.64 10.64 42.31
N ARG A 192 -25.10 10.39 41.08
CA ARG A 192 -24.50 9.37 40.19
C ARG A 192 -23.14 9.81 39.67
N LYS A 193 -22.96 11.10 39.34
CA LYS A 193 -21.66 11.66 38.96
C LYS A 193 -20.66 11.55 40.10
N MET A 194 -21.04 11.97 41.30
CA MET A 194 -20.17 11.88 42.49
C MET A 194 -19.75 10.43 42.76
N ARG A 195 -20.70 9.48 42.69
CA ARG A 195 -20.38 8.05 42.86
C ARG A 195 -19.44 7.52 41.77
N LEU A 196 -19.57 7.98 40.52
CA LEU A 196 -18.66 7.60 39.44
C LEU A 196 -17.25 8.15 39.65
N GLU A 197 -17.11 9.37 40.19
CA GLU A 197 -15.80 9.95 40.53
C GLU A 197 -15.11 9.19 41.67
N GLU A 198 -15.87 8.81 42.72
CA GLU A 198 -15.39 7.94 43.79
C GLU A 198 -14.89 6.60 43.25
N LEU A 199 -15.74 5.88 42.50
CA LEU A 199 -15.42 4.57 41.94
C LEU A 199 -14.22 4.65 40.96
N SER A 200 -14.11 5.72 40.19
CA SER A 200 -12.97 5.94 39.28
C SER A 200 -11.68 6.15 40.05
N SER A 201 -11.74 6.86 41.18
CA SER A 201 -10.60 7.07 42.08
C SER A 201 -10.17 5.76 42.75
N GLU A 202 -11.13 4.95 43.23
CA GLU A 202 -10.86 3.62 43.79
C GLU A 202 -10.27 2.67 42.74
N LYS A 203 -10.79 2.68 41.51
CA LYS A 203 -10.26 1.92 40.37
C LYS A 203 -8.82 2.30 40.07
N MET A 204 -8.50 3.60 40.09
CA MET A 204 -7.15 4.11 39.85
C MET A 204 -6.19 3.68 40.97
N ALA A 205 -6.62 3.72 42.22
CA ALA A 205 -5.81 3.24 43.36
C ALA A 205 -5.48 1.74 43.24
N LEU A 206 -6.45 0.90 42.87
CA LEU A 206 -6.21 -0.53 42.63
C LEU A 206 -5.28 -0.77 41.45
N LYS A 207 -5.43 -0.03 40.35
CA LYS A 207 -4.53 -0.12 39.20
C LYS A 207 -3.09 0.23 39.58
N ASN A 208 -2.89 1.31 40.33
CA ASN A 208 -1.58 1.73 40.83
C ASN A 208 -0.94 0.71 41.79
N ALA A 209 -1.75 -0.13 42.46
CA ALA A 209 -1.27 -1.24 43.27
C ALA A 209 -0.90 -2.48 42.45
N ILE A 210 -1.64 -2.78 41.37
CA ILE A 210 -1.43 -3.96 40.51
C ILE A 210 -0.18 -3.82 39.62
N GLU A 211 0.01 -2.65 38.99
CA GLU A 211 1.11 -2.42 38.03
C GLU A 211 2.52 -2.76 38.56
N PRO A 212 2.94 -2.30 39.76
CA PRO A 212 4.26 -2.64 40.30
C PRO A 212 4.40 -4.14 40.63
N LEU A 213 3.32 -4.79 41.07
CA LEU A 213 3.31 -6.24 41.34
C LEU A 213 3.48 -7.04 40.05
N GLU A 214 2.77 -6.68 38.98
CA GLU A 214 2.90 -7.33 37.67
C GLU A 214 4.31 -7.16 37.07
N LYS A 215 4.91 -5.96 37.20
CA LYS A 215 6.28 -5.71 36.77
C LYS A 215 7.30 -6.57 37.54
N THR A 216 7.07 -6.75 38.84
CA THR A 216 7.91 -7.60 39.68
C THR A 216 7.75 -9.07 39.30
N TYR A 217 6.51 -9.53 39.07
CA TYR A 217 6.22 -10.87 38.58
C TYR A 217 6.91 -11.16 37.23
N GLN A 218 6.85 -10.23 36.26
CA GLN A 218 7.55 -10.36 34.97
C GLN A 218 9.06 -10.47 35.14
N THR A 219 9.63 -9.75 36.12
CA THR A 219 11.06 -9.83 36.42
C THR A 219 11.41 -11.24 36.90
N TYR A 220 10.66 -11.81 37.84
CA TYR A 220 10.87 -13.19 38.28
C TYR A 220 10.60 -14.22 37.17
N GLN A 221 9.61 -14.00 36.31
CA GLN A 221 9.36 -14.85 35.14
C GLN A 221 10.56 -14.87 34.18
N SER A 222 11.19 -13.71 33.94
CA SER A 222 12.40 -13.63 33.13
C SER A 222 13.58 -14.37 33.76
N GLN A 223 13.72 -14.29 35.09
CA GLN A 223 14.75 -15.02 35.84
C GLN A 223 14.50 -16.54 35.77
N TYR A 224 13.25 -16.98 35.91
CA TYR A 224 12.85 -18.38 35.74
C TYR A 224 13.26 -18.91 34.37
N LEU A 225 12.86 -18.23 33.29
CA LEU A 225 13.19 -18.64 31.92
C LEU A 225 14.71 -18.68 31.67
N SER A 226 15.44 -17.70 32.21
CA SER A 226 16.90 -17.69 32.12
C SER A 226 17.53 -18.87 32.86
N LEU A 227 17.11 -19.14 34.09
CA LEU A 227 17.63 -20.26 34.89
C LEU A 227 17.30 -21.61 34.25
N ALA A 228 16.06 -21.82 33.82
CA ALA A 228 15.63 -23.03 33.11
C ALA A 228 16.48 -23.27 31.86
N LYS A 229 16.72 -22.21 31.07
CA LYS A 229 17.59 -22.27 29.89
C LYS A 229 19.03 -22.59 30.26
N THR A 230 19.58 -21.96 31.30
CA THR A 230 20.95 -22.21 31.77
C THR A 230 21.11 -23.68 32.17
N ILE A 231 20.20 -24.22 32.98
CA ILE A 231 20.21 -25.63 33.41
C ILE A 231 20.20 -26.54 32.18
N ARG A 232 19.30 -26.29 31.22
CA ARG A 232 19.21 -27.08 29.97
C ARG A 232 20.52 -27.03 29.17
N SER A 233 21.07 -25.83 28.96
CA SER A 233 22.27 -25.63 28.15
C SER A 233 23.54 -26.19 28.78
N PHE A 234 23.60 -26.23 30.11
CA PHE A 234 24.74 -26.74 30.86
C PHE A 234 24.68 -28.26 30.98
N LEU A 235 23.54 -28.79 31.44
CA LEU A 235 23.44 -30.18 31.88
C LEU A 235 23.25 -31.16 30.71
N VAL A 236 22.37 -30.86 29.74
CA VAL A 236 22.03 -31.82 28.67
C VAL A 236 23.24 -32.19 27.81
N PRO A 237 24.08 -31.25 27.33
CA PRO A 237 25.27 -31.60 26.56
C PRO A 237 26.28 -32.40 27.38
N GLN A 238 26.49 -32.03 28.65
CA GLN A 238 27.43 -32.72 29.54
C GLN A 238 27.01 -34.16 29.81
N LEU A 239 25.72 -34.42 30.07
CA LEU A 239 25.22 -35.78 30.26
C LEU A 239 25.45 -36.67 29.02
N LYS A 240 25.30 -36.11 27.81
CA LYS A 240 25.57 -36.83 26.56
C LYS A 240 27.06 -37.16 26.40
N GLU A 241 27.94 -36.20 26.68
CA GLU A 241 29.40 -36.44 26.66
C GLU A 241 29.80 -37.47 27.72
N TYR A 242 29.24 -37.37 28.92
CA TYR A 242 29.52 -38.30 30.01
C TYR A 242 29.01 -39.71 29.72
N SER A 243 27.89 -39.85 29.01
CA SER A 243 27.39 -41.16 28.56
C SER A 243 28.40 -41.91 27.67
N LEU A 244 29.18 -41.18 26.86
CA LEU A 244 30.24 -41.79 26.05
C LEU A 244 31.38 -42.34 26.92
N VAL A 245 31.71 -41.66 28.03
CA VAL A 245 32.73 -42.14 28.98
C VAL A 245 32.27 -43.42 29.67
N LEU A 246 31.00 -43.50 30.07
CA LEU A 246 30.42 -44.72 30.65
C LEU A 246 30.49 -45.90 29.68
N LYS A 247 30.19 -45.66 28.40
CA LYS A 247 30.33 -46.68 27.36
C LYS A 247 31.78 -47.14 27.19
N SER A 248 32.73 -46.20 27.13
CA SER A 248 34.16 -46.53 27.07
C SER A 248 34.62 -47.32 28.31
N ALA A 249 34.06 -47.02 29.48
CA ALA A 249 34.35 -47.76 30.70
C ALA A 249 33.87 -49.23 30.62
N VAL A 250 32.68 -49.46 30.03
CA VAL A 250 32.21 -50.81 29.71
C VAL A 250 33.15 -51.52 28.72
N ASP A 251 33.59 -50.83 27.67
CA ASP A 251 34.49 -51.41 26.66
C ASP A 251 35.86 -51.78 27.26
N LEU A 252 36.38 -51.00 28.21
CA LEU A 252 37.60 -51.31 28.96
C LEU A 252 37.44 -52.59 29.82
N LEU A 253 36.29 -52.75 30.48
CA LEU A 253 35.97 -53.97 31.23
C LEU A 253 35.89 -55.21 30.33
N GLU A 254 35.36 -55.08 29.11
CA GLU A 254 35.35 -56.17 28.13
C GLU A 254 36.75 -56.47 27.57
N ALA A 255 37.55 -55.43 27.29
CA ALA A 255 38.94 -55.57 26.83
C ALA A 255 39.83 -56.29 27.86
N ALA A 256 39.56 -56.11 29.16
CA ALA A 256 40.25 -56.84 30.22
C ALA A 256 40.09 -58.37 30.11
N LYS A 257 39.00 -58.88 29.51
CA LYS A 257 38.77 -60.33 29.35
C LYS A 257 39.71 -61.00 28.36
N VAL A 258 40.25 -60.24 27.40
CA VAL A 258 41.07 -60.75 26.30
C VAL A 258 42.53 -60.28 26.37
N SER A 259 42.86 -59.39 27.32
CA SER A 259 44.22 -58.89 27.50
C SER A 259 45.10 -59.87 28.28
N ASN A 260 46.33 -60.05 27.80
CA ASN A 260 47.36 -60.84 28.49
C ASN A 260 48.35 -59.94 29.29
N VAL A 261 48.14 -58.62 29.32
CA VAL A 261 49.01 -57.67 30.02
C VAL A 261 48.52 -57.50 31.46
N LEU A 262 49.40 -57.76 32.43
CA LEU A 262 49.12 -57.57 33.86
C LEU A 262 49.19 -56.09 34.25
N ALA A 263 48.37 -55.67 35.20
CA ALA A 263 48.44 -54.33 35.77
C ALA A 263 49.67 -54.19 36.68
N GLU A 264 50.44 -53.11 36.53
CA GLU A 264 51.58 -52.81 37.41
C GLU A 264 51.13 -52.38 38.82
N SER A 265 49.99 -51.67 38.91
CA SER A 265 49.34 -51.26 40.15
C SER A 265 47.85 -51.02 39.92
N LEU A 266 47.04 -51.22 40.98
CA LEU A 266 45.60 -50.98 40.95
C LEU A 266 45.23 -49.83 41.89
N PRO A 267 44.43 -48.85 41.43
CA PRO A 267 43.81 -47.87 42.31
C PRO A 267 42.92 -48.53 43.38
N GLU A 268 42.67 -47.83 44.49
CA GLU A 268 41.83 -48.32 45.61
C GLU A 268 40.36 -48.48 45.18
N GLU A 269 40.03 -49.69 44.69
CA GLU A 269 38.74 -50.05 44.07
C GLU A 269 37.53 -49.69 44.95
N ASP A 270 37.57 -50.01 46.25
CA ASP A 270 36.46 -49.81 47.18
C ASP A 270 36.10 -48.34 47.35
N ILE A 271 37.10 -47.45 47.41
CA ILE A 271 36.88 -46.00 47.54
C ILE A 271 36.27 -45.43 46.26
N ILE A 272 36.74 -45.88 45.10
CA ILE A 272 36.20 -45.44 43.80
C ILE A 272 34.74 -45.91 43.66
N LEU A 273 34.44 -47.13 44.08
CA LEU A 273 33.10 -47.70 44.05
C LEU A 273 32.12 -46.93 44.96
N GLU A 274 32.55 -46.57 46.16
CA GLU A 274 31.75 -45.77 47.10
C GLU A 274 31.44 -44.36 46.55
N ARG A 275 32.44 -43.69 45.96
CA ARG A 275 32.25 -42.39 45.31
C ARG A 275 31.32 -42.48 44.11
N PHE A 276 31.44 -43.54 43.31
CA PHE A 276 30.59 -43.76 42.13
C PHE A 276 29.13 -43.96 42.54
N LYS A 277 28.87 -44.76 43.59
CA LYS A 277 27.53 -44.95 44.17
C LYS A 277 26.96 -43.65 44.76
N THR A 278 27.75 -42.91 45.52
CA THR A 278 27.32 -41.63 46.11
C THR A 278 26.91 -40.63 45.03
N THR A 279 27.67 -40.58 43.93
CA THR A 279 27.36 -39.71 42.79
C THR A 279 26.06 -40.12 42.10
N LEU A 280 25.79 -41.43 41.98
CA LEU A 280 24.53 -41.96 41.43
C LEU A 280 23.31 -41.55 42.28
N GLU A 281 23.43 -41.56 43.60
CA GLU A 281 22.36 -41.09 44.50
C GLU A 281 22.10 -39.58 44.32
N GLN A 282 23.14 -38.77 44.21
CA GLN A 282 23.00 -37.33 43.95
C GLN A 282 22.33 -37.04 42.59
N ILE A 283 22.63 -37.84 41.56
CA ILE A 283 21.96 -37.75 40.25
C ILE A 283 20.46 -38.01 40.38
N LYS A 284 20.07 -38.99 41.20
CA LYS A 284 18.66 -39.33 41.45
C LYS A 284 17.91 -38.21 42.18
N ASP A 285 18.55 -37.56 43.15
CA ASP A 285 17.97 -36.42 43.87
C ASP A 285 17.74 -35.21 42.95
N VAL A 286 18.67 -34.96 42.02
CA VAL A 286 18.49 -33.96 40.96
C VAL A 286 17.31 -34.32 40.06
N GLN A 287 17.20 -35.58 39.64
CA GLN A 287 16.11 -36.04 38.78
C GLN A 287 14.73 -35.81 39.43
N LEU A 288 14.58 -36.16 40.72
CA LEU A 288 13.34 -35.91 41.48
C LEU A 288 13.01 -34.42 41.62
N SER A 289 14.04 -33.58 41.74
CA SER A 289 13.86 -32.13 41.80
C SER A 289 13.39 -31.55 40.46
N VAL A 290 13.89 -32.09 39.35
CA VAL A 290 13.52 -31.68 37.98
C VAL A 290 12.09 -32.12 37.65
N GLN A 291 11.63 -33.27 38.15
CA GLN A 291 10.27 -33.79 37.89
C GLN A 291 9.15 -32.82 38.32
N LYS A 292 9.43 -31.91 39.26
CA LYS A 292 8.46 -30.91 39.74
C LYS A 292 8.16 -29.82 38.70
N PHE A 293 8.93 -29.75 37.61
CA PHE A 293 8.84 -28.71 36.59
C PHE A 293 8.56 -29.31 35.22
N ASP A 294 7.33 -29.12 34.72
CA ASP A 294 6.92 -29.61 33.39
C ASP A 294 7.85 -29.09 32.27
N ASP A 295 8.32 -27.85 32.40
CA ASP A 295 9.20 -27.19 31.42
C ASP A 295 10.61 -27.81 31.33
N LEU A 296 11.00 -28.67 32.28
CA LEU A 296 12.31 -29.33 32.33
C LEU A 296 12.23 -30.84 32.03
N LYS A 297 11.14 -31.31 31.43
CA LYS A 297 10.93 -32.72 31.11
C LYS A 297 12.06 -33.33 30.25
N ASP A 298 12.61 -32.55 29.32
CA ASP A 298 13.72 -32.99 28.47
C ASP A 298 15.01 -33.29 29.27
N ILE A 299 15.22 -32.56 30.37
CA ILE A 299 16.33 -32.77 31.29
C ILE A 299 16.11 -34.04 32.13
N TYR A 300 14.87 -34.25 32.59
CA TYR A 300 14.48 -35.46 33.31
C TYR A 300 14.75 -36.72 32.47
N GLU A 301 14.37 -36.69 31.19
CA GLU A 301 14.62 -37.79 30.25
C GLU A 301 16.12 -38.04 30.05
N ALA A 302 16.92 -36.98 29.86
CA ALA A 302 18.38 -37.10 29.72
C ALA A 302 19.08 -37.65 30.98
N LEU A 303 18.62 -37.26 32.19
CA LEU A 303 19.12 -37.81 33.44
C LEU A 303 18.77 -39.30 33.60
N SER A 304 17.58 -39.70 33.16
CA SER A 304 17.16 -41.11 33.19
C SER A 304 18.06 -41.97 32.30
N GLU A 305 18.30 -41.55 31.06
CA GLU A 305 19.18 -42.27 30.12
C GLU A 305 20.62 -42.38 30.67
N PHE A 306 21.11 -41.28 31.27
CA PHE A 306 22.43 -41.27 31.88
C PHE A 306 22.55 -42.22 33.09
N GLN A 307 21.50 -42.27 33.91
CA GLN A 307 21.41 -43.17 35.07
C GLN A 307 21.45 -44.64 34.65
N ASP A 308 20.79 -44.99 33.55
CA ASP A 308 20.81 -46.35 33.00
C ASP A 308 22.24 -46.76 32.59
N GLY A 309 23.00 -45.85 31.97
CA GLY A 309 24.42 -46.07 31.65
C GLY A 309 25.29 -46.26 32.89
N TYR A 310 25.02 -45.49 33.95
CA TYR A 310 25.71 -45.62 35.25
C TYR A 310 25.47 -47.00 35.87
N ASN A 311 24.22 -47.46 35.88
CA ASN A 311 23.83 -48.77 36.38
C ASN A 311 24.47 -49.90 35.56
N GLN A 312 24.54 -49.74 34.23
CA GLN A 312 25.18 -50.73 33.36
C GLN A 312 26.66 -50.92 33.67
N VAL A 313 27.40 -49.84 33.94
CA VAL A 313 28.80 -49.90 34.37
C VAL A 313 28.92 -50.63 35.71
N MET A 314 28.07 -50.30 36.68
CA MET A 314 28.05 -50.95 38.00
C MET A 314 27.83 -52.46 37.91
N ASP A 315 26.83 -52.88 37.13
CA ASP A 315 26.49 -54.29 36.97
C ASP A 315 27.64 -55.08 36.32
N LYS A 316 28.28 -54.50 35.30
CA LYS A 316 29.44 -55.12 34.63
C LYS A 316 30.69 -55.13 35.51
N TRP A 317 30.93 -54.06 36.27
CA TRP A 317 32.05 -53.98 37.21
C TRP A 317 31.92 -55.05 38.30
N ALA A 318 30.73 -55.23 38.87
CA ALA A 318 30.47 -56.27 39.88
C ALA A 318 30.72 -57.70 39.37
N GLN A 319 30.55 -57.94 38.06
CA GLN A 319 30.73 -59.25 37.42
C GLN A 319 32.14 -59.46 36.85
N ALA A 320 33.04 -58.48 36.94
CA ALA A 320 34.38 -58.55 36.36
C ALA A 320 35.30 -59.50 37.14
N THR A 321 35.79 -60.54 36.46
CA THR A 321 36.69 -61.57 37.06
C THR A 321 38.18 -61.34 36.77
N ASN A 322 38.53 -60.60 35.71
CA ASN A 322 39.91 -60.37 35.26
C ASN A 322 40.49 -59.04 35.78
N LYS A 323 40.43 -58.85 37.10
CA LYS A 323 40.82 -57.57 37.75
C LYS A 323 42.33 -57.32 37.80
N ASP A 324 43.13 -58.34 37.54
CA ASP A 324 44.60 -58.30 37.51
C ASP A 324 45.18 -57.75 36.19
N LYS A 325 44.34 -57.39 35.21
CA LYS A 325 44.77 -56.96 33.86
C LYS A 325 44.88 -55.45 33.71
N ALA A 326 45.83 -54.99 32.90
CA ALA A 326 46.07 -53.55 32.66
C ALA A 326 44.81 -52.75 32.25
N PRO A 327 43.92 -53.24 31.36
CA PRO A 327 42.69 -52.51 31.02
C PRO A 327 41.72 -52.33 32.20
N PHE A 328 41.78 -53.17 33.24
CA PHE A 328 40.99 -52.99 34.45
C PHE A 328 41.52 -51.83 35.32
N ALA A 329 42.85 -51.65 35.38
CA ALA A 329 43.46 -50.48 36.02
C ALA A 329 43.10 -49.19 35.26
N ASP A 330 43.11 -49.22 33.93
CA ASP A 330 42.67 -48.10 33.08
C ASP A 330 41.19 -47.75 33.30
N PHE A 331 40.34 -48.77 33.48
CA PHE A 331 38.94 -48.61 33.86
C PHE A 331 38.79 -47.89 35.22
N LEU A 332 39.47 -48.36 36.27
CA LEU A 332 39.39 -47.75 37.60
C LEU A 332 39.85 -46.28 37.60
N ASN A 333 40.96 -45.98 36.92
CA ASN A 333 41.45 -44.61 36.76
C ASN A 333 40.46 -43.73 35.99
N THR A 334 39.86 -44.27 34.92
CA THR A 334 38.85 -43.57 34.13
C THR A 334 37.63 -43.23 34.98
N ILE A 335 37.14 -44.18 35.79
CA ILE A 335 35.98 -43.99 36.65
C ILE A 335 36.26 -42.99 37.78
N ASP A 336 37.43 -43.03 38.45
CA ASP A 336 37.72 -42.10 39.56
C ASP A 336 37.77 -40.63 39.07
N VAL A 337 38.46 -40.39 37.94
CA VAL A 337 38.52 -39.05 37.33
C VAL A 337 37.15 -38.60 36.84
N PHE A 338 36.38 -39.51 36.25
CA PHE A 338 35.03 -39.25 35.75
C PHE A 338 34.05 -38.89 36.87
N THR A 339 34.07 -39.64 37.97
CA THR A 339 33.21 -39.44 39.14
C THR A 339 33.40 -38.04 39.73
N THR A 340 34.65 -37.60 39.85
CA THR A 340 34.99 -36.27 40.37
C THR A 340 34.42 -35.15 39.48
N ARG A 341 34.46 -35.32 38.15
CA ARG A 341 33.91 -34.34 37.20
C ARG A 341 32.39 -34.27 37.25
N ILE A 342 31.73 -35.40 37.46
CA ILE A 342 30.27 -35.47 37.54
C ILE A 342 29.77 -34.88 38.85
N ALA A 343 30.40 -35.20 39.98
CA ALA A 343 30.03 -34.65 41.28
C ALA A 343 30.01 -33.10 41.24
N SER A 344 30.98 -32.47 40.56
CA SER A 344 30.99 -31.02 40.35
C SER A 344 29.79 -30.52 39.54
N THR A 345 29.50 -31.18 38.41
CA THR A 345 28.37 -30.84 37.53
C THR A 345 27.01 -30.99 38.24
N ILE A 346 26.86 -32.04 39.05
CA ILE A 346 25.65 -32.30 39.83
C ILE A 346 25.47 -31.28 40.94
N ASN A 347 26.54 -30.90 41.66
CA ASN A 347 26.48 -29.84 42.66
C ASN A 347 26.07 -28.47 42.08
N GLU A 348 26.61 -28.11 40.91
CA GLU A 348 26.21 -26.87 40.21
C GLU A 348 24.75 -26.92 39.78
N THR A 349 24.28 -28.08 39.31
CA THR A 349 22.87 -28.31 38.97
C THR A 349 21.94 -28.17 40.17
N VAL A 350 22.29 -28.74 41.33
CA VAL A 350 21.51 -28.60 42.57
C VAL A 350 21.39 -27.12 42.99
N SER A 351 22.49 -26.37 42.89
CA SER A 351 22.50 -24.93 43.19
C SER A 351 21.54 -24.15 42.27
N LEU A 352 21.57 -24.44 40.96
CA LEU A 352 20.66 -23.82 40.00
C LEU A 352 19.19 -24.20 40.25
N MET A 353 18.91 -25.45 40.61
CA MET A 353 17.57 -25.94 40.95
C MET A 353 17.01 -25.28 42.21
N ASN A 354 17.84 -25.04 43.24
CA ASN A 354 17.42 -24.32 44.44
C ASN A 354 17.06 -22.86 44.14
N ARG A 355 17.81 -22.20 43.26
CA ARG A 355 17.47 -20.85 42.79
C ARG A 355 16.15 -20.84 42.00
N LEU A 356 15.92 -21.84 41.17
CA LEU A 356 14.69 -21.99 40.39
C LEU A 356 13.46 -22.18 41.31
N ASN A 357 13.59 -23.01 42.34
CA ASN A 357 12.54 -23.22 43.36
C ASN A 357 12.19 -21.91 44.08
N ASN A 358 13.20 -21.12 44.51
CA ASN A 358 12.97 -19.85 45.19
C ASN A 358 12.22 -18.84 44.29
N VAL A 359 12.65 -18.69 43.04
CA VAL A 359 11.98 -17.81 42.06
C VAL A 359 10.51 -18.23 41.86
N THR A 360 10.25 -19.54 41.80
CA THR A 360 8.89 -20.08 41.64
C THR A 360 8.01 -19.77 42.86
N GLY A 361 8.57 -19.85 44.08
CA GLY A 361 7.87 -19.48 45.32
C GLY A 361 7.44 -18.01 45.35
N GLU A 362 8.34 -17.09 44.99
CA GLU A 362 8.06 -15.66 44.91
C GLU A 362 6.96 -15.35 43.87
N MET A 363 7.02 -16.01 42.70
CA MET A 363 6.00 -15.88 41.66
C MET A 363 4.60 -16.29 42.14
N LEU A 364 4.50 -17.37 42.92
CA LEU A 364 3.21 -17.86 43.44
C LEU A 364 2.57 -16.88 44.45
N GLN A 365 3.40 -16.28 45.32
CA GLN A 365 2.95 -15.27 46.27
C GLN A 365 2.43 -14.02 45.55
N LEU A 366 3.22 -13.50 44.59
CA LEU A 366 2.84 -12.35 43.77
C LEU A 366 1.55 -12.62 42.98
N GLN A 367 1.39 -13.82 42.41
CA GLN A 367 0.19 -14.20 41.67
C GLN A 367 -1.07 -14.18 42.56
N THR A 368 -0.95 -14.60 43.82
CA THR A 368 -2.05 -14.59 44.79
C THR A 368 -2.48 -13.16 45.11
N GLU A 369 -1.53 -12.26 45.36
CA GLU A 369 -1.82 -10.84 45.61
C GLU A 369 -2.43 -10.14 44.40
N ILE A 370 -1.85 -10.34 43.22
CA ILE A 370 -2.37 -9.78 41.96
C ILE A 370 -3.81 -10.23 41.73
N THR A 371 -4.11 -11.51 41.96
CA THR A 371 -5.46 -12.07 41.79
C THR A 371 -6.46 -11.43 42.74
N LYS A 372 -6.08 -11.20 44.01
CA LYS A 372 -6.91 -10.52 45.00
C LYS A 372 -7.27 -9.10 44.54
N TYR A 373 -6.29 -8.32 44.11
CA TYR A 373 -6.53 -6.95 43.63
C TYR A 373 -7.36 -6.92 42.34
N LYS A 374 -7.12 -7.86 41.40
CA LYS A 374 -7.90 -7.97 40.16
C LYS A 374 -9.38 -8.29 40.41
N ASN A 375 -9.69 -9.12 41.41
CA ASN A 375 -11.08 -9.41 41.77
C ASN A 375 -11.81 -8.16 42.32
N SER A 376 -11.14 -7.36 43.14
CA SER A 376 -11.70 -6.08 43.61
C SER A 376 -11.87 -5.09 42.45
N TYR A 377 -10.91 -5.03 41.54
CA TYR A 377 -10.96 -4.18 40.35
C TYR A 377 -12.17 -4.52 39.46
N ALA A 378 -12.43 -5.81 39.24
CA ALA A 378 -13.56 -6.28 38.43
C ALA A 378 -14.92 -5.87 39.03
N LYS A 379 -15.07 -5.93 40.36
CA LYS A 379 -16.31 -5.49 41.05
C LYS A 379 -16.56 -4.00 40.88
N ILE A 380 -15.52 -3.17 41.03
CA ILE A 380 -15.62 -1.72 40.83
C ILE A 380 -15.98 -1.40 39.37
N GLU A 381 -15.41 -2.14 38.43
CA GLU A 381 -15.72 -1.97 37.00
C GLU A 381 -17.18 -2.29 36.67
N GLU A 382 -17.75 -3.33 37.29
CA GLU A 382 -19.18 -3.64 37.20
C GLU A 382 -20.07 -2.52 37.77
N GLU A 383 -19.71 -1.97 38.94
CA GLU A 383 -20.44 -0.85 39.56
C GLU A 383 -20.38 0.44 38.72
N ILE A 384 -19.22 0.75 38.13
CA ILE A 384 -19.07 1.87 37.18
C ILE A 384 -19.99 1.67 35.99
N SER A 385 -20.02 0.46 35.41
CA SER A 385 -20.86 0.14 34.26
C SER A 385 -22.35 0.35 34.57
N LYS A 386 -22.81 -0.14 35.72
CA LYS A 386 -24.19 0.04 36.19
C LYS A 386 -24.54 1.51 36.40
N THR A 387 -23.70 2.25 37.12
CA THR A 387 -23.94 3.66 37.44
C THR A 387 -23.93 4.54 36.19
N SER A 388 -23.02 4.24 35.25
CA SER A 388 -22.95 4.90 33.93
C SER A 388 -24.21 4.64 33.09
N ALA A 389 -24.74 3.41 33.11
CA ALA A 389 -25.98 3.08 32.41
C ALA A 389 -27.19 3.84 32.98
N GLU A 390 -27.27 4.00 34.31
CA GLU A 390 -28.31 4.83 34.94
C GLU A 390 -28.18 6.30 34.58
N LEU A 391 -26.96 6.83 34.57
CA LEU A 391 -26.67 8.21 34.18
C LEU A 391 -27.02 8.46 32.71
N THR A 392 -26.75 7.50 31.82
CA THR A 392 -27.12 7.56 30.40
C THR A 392 -28.64 7.70 30.23
N LYS A 393 -29.43 6.89 30.95
CA LYS A 393 -30.90 7.00 30.94
C LYS A 393 -31.38 8.36 31.43
N ALA A 394 -30.72 8.94 32.44
CA ALA A 394 -31.05 10.29 32.91
C ALA A 394 -30.79 11.35 31.82
N TYR A 395 -29.67 11.26 31.09
CA TYR A 395 -29.37 12.17 29.98
C TYR A 395 -30.29 11.98 28.77
N GLU A 396 -30.80 10.78 28.51
CA GLU A 396 -31.82 10.54 27.48
C GLU A 396 -33.11 11.34 27.78
N LEU A 397 -33.54 11.38 29.04
CA LEU A 397 -34.70 12.17 29.47
C LEU A 397 -34.49 13.69 29.33
N LEU A 398 -33.23 14.14 29.45
CA LEU A 398 -32.83 15.54 29.38
C LEU A 398 -32.48 16.00 27.97
N HIS A 399 -32.40 15.09 27.00
CA HIS A 399 -31.84 15.33 25.68
C HIS A 399 -32.45 16.56 24.99
N ASP A 400 -33.78 16.62 24.90
CA ASP A 400 -34.49 17.72 24.23
C ASP A 400 -34.29 19.07 24.96
N SER A 401 -34.23 19.05 26.29
CA SER A 401 -33.99 20.23 27.14
C SER A 401 -32.57 20.75 27.00
N LEU A 402 -31.58 19.86 26.99
CA LEU A 402 -30.18 20.21 26.74
C LEU A 402 -29.98 20.73 25.31
N LEU A 403 -30.60 20.09 24.31
CA LEU A 403 -30.55 20.54 22.93
C LEU A 403 -31.16 21.93 22.77
N TYR A 404 -32.34 22.17 23.36
CA TYR A 404 -33.00 23.48 23.34
C TYR A 404 -32.13 24.58 23.95
N LEU A 405 -31.57 24.35 25.16
CA LEU A 405 -30.74 25.33 25.86
C LEU A 405 -29.42 25.59 25.12
N LYS A 406 -28.72 24.55 24.68
CA LYS A 406 -27.49 24.72 23.87
C LYS A 406 -27.77 25.42 22.55
N ALA A 407 -28.90 25.17 21.90
CA ALA A 407 -29.29 25.89 20.70
C ALA A 407 -29.56 27.37 20.98
N LYS A 408 -30.19 27.73 22.11
CA LYS A 408 -30.38 29.12 22.53
C LYS A 408 -29.07 29.84 22.80
N LEU A 409 -28.14 29.21 23.53
CA LEU A 409 -26.79 29.74 23.74
C LEU A 409 -26.06 29.95 22.41
N ALA A 410 -26.12 28.97 21.52
CA ALA A 410 -25.55 29.06 20.19
C ALA A 410 -26.15 30.22 19.39
N ILE A 411 -27.48 30.41 19.41
CA ILE A 411 -28.14 31.55 18.76
C ILE A 411 -27.60 32.88 19.30
N THR A 412 -27.51 33.05 20.62
CA THR A 412 -26.94 34.26 21.23
C THR A 412 -25.50 34.51 20.77
N GLN A 413 -24.67 33.46 20.74
CA GLN A 413 -23.28 33.57 20.28
C GLN A 413 -23.22 33.93 18.79
N LEU A 414 -24.07 33.35 17.95
CA LEU A 414 -24.16 33.65 16.52
C LEU A 414 -24.62 35.09 16.26
N GLU A 415 -25.59 35.61 17.01
CA GLU A 415 -26.02 37.02 16.92
C GLU A 415 -24.91 37.99 17.34
N ARG A 416 -24.14 37.66 18.38
CA ARG A 416 -22.93 38.43 18.75
C ARG A 416 -21.91 38.43 17.62
N ILE A 417 -21.65 37.27 17.01
CA ILE A 417 -20.73 37.16 15.87
C ILE A 417 -21.24 37.98 14.69
N LYS A 418 -22.53 37.92 14.38
CA LYS A 418 -23.18 38.71 13.32
C LYS A 418 -22.98 40.21 13.54
N ALA A 419 -23.17 40.71 14.76
CA ALA A 419 -22.91 42.10 15.10
C ALA A 419 -21.43 42.49 14.91
N LEU A 420 -20.50 41.60 15.30
CA LEU A 420 -19.05 41.83 15.11
C LEU A 420 -18.63 41.86 13.65
N VAL A 421 -19.23 41.02 12.80
CA VAL A 421 -18.83 40.92 11.38
C VAL A 421 -19.51 41.96 10.48
N ALA A 422 -20.57 42.61 10.93
CA ALA A 422 -21.38 43.55 10.13
C ALA A 422 -20.58 44.68 9.46
N ASN A 423 -19.52 45.16 10.12
CA ASN A 423 -18.69 46.27 9.64
C ASN A 423 -17.29 45.83 9.16
N VAL A 424 -17.09 44.54 8.94
CA VAL A 424 -15.81 44.00 8.46
C VAL A 424 -15.49 44.54 7.06
N LYS A 425 -14.28 45.05 6.89
CA LYS A 425 -13.73 45.53 5.61
C LYS A 425 -12.78 44.49 5.02
N LEU A 426 -13.15 43.94 3.88
CA LEU A 426 -12.34 43.00 3.10
C LEU A 426 -11.43 43.77 2.12
N PRO A 427 -10.24 43.25 1.79
CA PRO A 427 -9.60 42.05 2.35
C PRO A 427 -8.90 42.28 3.71
N ALA A 428 -8.76 43.54 4.18
CA ALA A 428 -7.94 43.90 5.34
C ALA A 428 -8.28 43.13 6.64
N GLN A 429 -9.56 42.84 6.89
CA GLN A 429 -10.04 42.13 8.07
C GLN A 429 -10.43 40.66 7.77
N LEU A 430 -9.92 40.07 6.69
CA LEU A 430 -10.21 38.68 6.30
C LEU A 430 -9.81 37.66 7.39
N GLN A 431 -8.72 37.91 8.12
CA GLN A 431 -8.30 37.04 9.24
C GLN A 431 -9.32 37.06 10.39
N MET A 432 -9.87 38.23 10.73
CA MET A 432 -10.92 38.35 11.75
C MET A 432 -12.16 37.56 11.32
N LEU A 433 -12.57 37.70 10.05
CA LEU A 433 -13.71 36.97 9.51
C LEU A 433 -13.50 35.45 9.58
N ASN A 434 -12.31 34.96 9.18
CA ASN A 434 -11.95 33.54 9.30
C ASN A 434 -12.01 33.01 10.75
N ILE A 435 -11.52 33.78 11.72
CA ILE A 435 -11.63 33.40 13.15
C ILE A 435 -13.12 33.24 13.54
N GLN A 436 -13.98 34.15 13.08
CA GLN A 436 -15.41 34.03 13.33
C GLN A 436 -16.04 32.84 12.58
N SER A 437 -15.64 32.56 11.34
CA SER A 437 -16.06 31.36 10.60
C SER A 437 -15.78 30.07 11.37
N LYS A 438 -14.57 29.95 11.93
CA LYS A 438 -14.18 28.78 12.75
C LYS A 438 -14.99 28.67 14.03
N ARG A 439 -15.28 29.80 14.70
CA ARG A 439 -16.17 29.83 15.87
C ARG A 439 -17.58 29.36 15.51
N ILE A 440 -18.14 29.88 14.43
CA ILE A 440 -19.46 29.45 13.92
C ILE A 440 -19.45 27.94 13.63
N PHE A 441 -18.39 27.43 12.99
CA PHE A 441 -18.27 26.00 12.71
C PHE A 441 -18.23 25.16 14.00
N GLY A 442 -17.48 25.58 15.02
CA GLY A 442 -17.47 24.93 16.34
C GLY A 442 -18.87 24.91 16.99
N ILE A 443 -19.47 26.09 17.15
CA ILE A 443 -20.81 26.27 17.74
C ILE A 443 -21.85 25.38 17.02
N THR A 444 -21.86 25.41 15.69
CA THR A 444 -22.81 24.63 14.89
C THR A 444 -22.54 23.14 14.95
N THR A 445 -21.28 22.71 15.01
CA THR A 445 -20.91 21.29 15.13
C THR A 445 -21.33 20.73 16.49
N ASP A 446 -21.10 21.49 17.57
CA ASP A 446 -21.46 21.10 18.92
C ASP A 446 -22.97 20.87 19.04
N VAL A 447 -23.79 21.82 18.59
CA VAL A 447 -25.25 21.65 18.61
C VAL A 447 -25.70 20.58 17.61
N ALA A 448 -25.15 20.54 16.40
CA ALA A 448 -25.54 19.55 15.39
C ALA A 448 -25.22 18.11 15.81
N SER A 449 -24.21 17.88 16.67
CA SER A 449 -23.90 16.56 17.21
C SER A 449 -25.01 16.00 18.10
N MET A 450 -25.81 16.87 18.71
CA MET A 450 -26.95 16.53 19.56
C MET A 450 -28.26 16.37 18.80
N ILE A 451 -28.30 16.68 17.50
CA ILE A 451 -29.55 16.58 16.70
C ILE A 451 -29.75 15.14 16.21
N THR A 452 -30.89 14.55 16.53
CA THR A 452 -31.30 13.20 16.07
C THR A 452 -31.77 13.18 14.61
N ASP A 453 -32.39 14.26 14.11
CA ASP A 453 -32.80 14.40 12.71
C ASP A 453 -31.58 14.60 11.78
N GLN A 454 -31.19 13.53 11.08
CA GLN A 454 -30.08 13.53 10.12
C GLN A 454 -30.24 14.56 8.99
N LYS A 455 -31.47 14.85 8.54
CA LYS A 455 -31.70 15.84 7.46
C LYS A 455 -31.40 17.24 7.97
N LYS A 456 -31.90 17.59 9.16
CA LYS A 456 -31.67 18.89 9.80
C LYS A 456 -30.18 19.05 10.16
N GLN A 457 -29.56 18.01 10.73
CA GLN A 457 -28.12 17.97 11.00
C GLN A 457 -27.28 18.21 9.74
N SER A 458 -27.57 17.49 8.64
CA SER A 458 -26.88 17.64 7.36
C SER A 458 -27.05 19.04 6.78
N LYS A 459 -28.25 19.61 6.90
CA LYS A 459 -28.57 20.96 6.42
C LYS A 459 -27.75 22.03 7.17
N ILE A 460 -27.71 21.98 8.50
CA ILE A 460 -26.90 22.91 9.32
C ILE A 460 -25.42 22.81 8.97
N ARG A 461 -24.87 21.58 8.92
CA ARG A 461 -23.47 21.34 8.53
C ARG A 461 -23.14 21.87 7.13
N LYS A 462 -24.08 21.74 6.18
CA LYS A 462 -23.93 22.23 4.81
C LYS A 462 -23.98 23.76 4.72
N ILE A 463 -24.73 24.45 5.58
CA ILE A 463 -24.72 25.92 5.63
C ILE A 463 -23.44 26.39 6.31
N ALA A 464 -23.07 25.79 7.45
CA ALA A 464 -21.84 26.12 8.18
C ALA A 464 -20.58 25.94 7.31
N SER A 465 -20.51 24.90 6.48
CA SER A 465 -19.36 24.68 5.59
C SER A 465 -19.22 25.71 4.47
N LYS A 466 -20.29 26.43 4.09
CA LYS A 466 -20.20 27.55 3.14
C LYS A 466 -19.48 28.76 3.74
N LEU A 467 -19.59 28.95 5.06
CA LEU A 467 -18.99 30.07 5.78
C LEU A 467 -17.46 29.96 5.93
N ASP A 468 -16.84 28.87 5.47
CA ASP A 468 -15.39 28.62 5.52
C ASP A 468 -14.58 29.28 4.37
N TRP A 469 -15.26 29.89 3.39
CA TRP A 469 -14.57 30.59 2.29
C TRP A 469 -13.51 31.63 2.75
N PRO A 470 -13.67 32.38 3.88
CA PRO A 470 -12.64 33.32 4.33
C PRO A 470 -11.33 32.63 4.71
N GLY A 471 -11.40 31.42 5.27
CA GLY A 471 -10.22 30.59 5.52
C GLY A 471 -9.52 30.19 4.23
N THR A 472 -10.32 29.79 3.23
CA THR A 472 -9.81 29.44 1.89
C THR A 472 -9.12 30.61 1.21
N ALA A 473 -9.72 31.81 1.25
CA ALA A 473 -9.14 33.03 0.72
C ALA A 473 -7.87 33.44 1.47
N LYS A 474 -7.88 33.39 2.80
CA LYS A 474 -6.70 33.69 3.63
C LYS A 474 -5.54 32.78 3.25
N ASP A 475 -5.75 31.48 3.23
CA ASP A 475 -4.72 30.50 2.90
C ASP A 475 -4.16 30.75 1.50
N MET A 476 -5.01 31.06 0.52
CA MET A 476 -4.58 31.43 -0.83
C MET A 476 -3.66 32.65 -0.83
N PHE A 477 -4.05 33.76 -0.18
CA PHE A 477 -3.23 34.97 -0.12
C PHE A 477 -1.92 34.77 0.65
N THR A 478 -1.96 34.05 1.77
CA THR A 478 -0.75 33.72 2.54
C THR A 478 0.23 32.91 1.68
N ASN A 479 -0.25 31.90 0.97
CA ASN A 479 0.60 31.07 0.12
C ASN A 479 1.08 31.83 -1.14
N TYR A 480 0.30 32.77 -1.68
CA TYR A 480 0.77 33.67 -2.72
C TYR A 480 1.96 34.52 -2.25
N ASN A 481 1.90 35.09 -1.05
CA ASN A 481 3.00 35.90 -0.51
C ASN A 481 4.27 35.07 -0.30
N ILE A 482 4.14 33.85 0.23
CA ILE A 482 5.30 32.95 0.41
C ILE A 482 5.83 32.48 -0.96
N PHE A 483 4.94 32.19 -1.91
CA PHE A 483 5.32 31.88 -3.29
C PHE A 483 6.16 33.02 -3.89
N LEU A 484 5.73 34.27 -3.77
CA LEU A 484 6.49 35.43 -4.26
C LEU A 484 7.89 35.52 -3.64
N GLN A 485 8.00 35.33 -2.32
CA GLN A 485 9.28 35.37 -1.60
C GLN A 485 10.28 34.34 -2.11
N ASN A 486 9.80 33.15 -2.50
CA ASN A 486 10.64 32.05 -3.00
C ASN A 486 10.84 32.08 -4.53
N TYR A 487 9.89 32.68 -5.26
CA TYR A 487 9.91 32.78 -6.71
C TYR A 487 11.00 33.72 -7.22
N GLU A 488 11.13 34.91 -6.63
CA GLU A 488 12.09 35.92 -7.11
C GLU A 488 13.55 35.44 -7.02
N PRO A 489 14.02 34.85 -5.90
CA PRO A 489 15.36 34.26 -5.84
C PRO A 489 15.54 33.12 -6.84
N PHE A 490 14.53 32.26 -7.00
CA PHE A 490 14.57 31.14 -7.94
C PHE A 490 14.82 31.62 -9.38
N ILE A 491 14.04 32.58 -9.87
CA ILE A 491 14.22 33.11 -11.23
C ILE A 491 15.54 33.85 -11.41
N SER A 492 15.96 34.61 -10.40
CA SER A 492 17.26 35.29 -10.41
C SER A 492 18.41 34.29 -10.55
N ASP A 493 18.41 33.24 -9.72
CA ASP A 493 19.42 32.19 -9.75
C ASP A 493 19.45 31.46 -11.10
N LEU A 494 18.29 31.13 -11.66
CA LEU A 494 18.21 30.52 -12.99
C LEU A 494 18.91 31.38 -14.06
N LYS A 495 18.66 32.70 -14.06
CA LYS A 495 19.27 33.62 -15.03
C LYS A 495 20.78 33.72 -14.83
N ILE A 496 21.24 33.88 -13.59
CA ILE A 496 22.67 34.02 -13.26
C ILE A 496 23.44 32.75 -13.66
N TYR A 497 22.97 31.58 -13.23
CA TYR A 497 23.68 30.32 -13.52
C TYR A 497 23.61 29.97 -15.00
N LEU A 498 22.48 30.19 -15.68
CA LEU A 498 22.36 29.93 -17.11
C LEU A 498 23.30 30.82 -17.94
N ALA A 499 23.44 32.11 -17.59
CA ALA A 499 24.34 33.02 -18.29
C ALA A 499 25.81 32.56 -18.20
N ASP A 500 26.24 32.09 -17.02
CA ASP A 500 27.60 31.55 -16.85
C ASP A 500 27.79 30.23 -17.61
N ILE A 501 26.80 29.33 -17.55
CA ILE A 501 26.80 28.06 -18.29
C ILE A 501 26.87 28.28 -19.81
N GLU A 502 26.14 29.27 -20.34
CA GLU A 502 26.16 29.60 -21.77
C GLU A 502 27.57 29.97 -22.26
N ILE A 503 28.31 30.72 -21.44
CA ILE A 503 29.67 31.17 -21.76
C ILE A 503 30.71 30.06 -21.54
N GLN A 504 30.61 29.34 -20.42
CA GLN A 504 31.63 28.39 -20.00
C GLN A 504 31.41 26.98 -20.55
N GLY A 505 30.17 26.48 -20.58
CA GLY A 505 29.82 25.10 -20.95
C GLY A 505 30.47 24.62 -22.25
N PRO A 506 30.38 25.38 -23.36
CA PRO A 506 31.00 25.02 -24.64
C PRO A 506 32.53 24.84 -24.59
N LYS A 507 33.22 25.46 -23.62
CA LYS A 507 34.68 25.39 -23.45
C LYS A 507 35.12 24.05 -22.84
N PHE A 508 34.24 23.38 -22.08
CA PHE A 508 34.53 22.08 -21.47
C PHE A 508 34.32 20.91 -22.42
N MET A 509 33.49 21.05 -23.47
CA MET A 509 33.17 19.94 -24.39
C MET A 509 34.39 19.30 -25.10
N PRO A 510 35.40 20.05 -25.60
CA PRO A 510 36.61 19.46 -26.18
C PRO A 510 37.37 18.59 -25.17
N VAL A 511 37.46 19.03 -23.92
CA VAL A 511 38.11 18.30 -22.82
C VAL A 511 37.30 17.04 -22.48
N SER A 512 35.98 17.17 -22.34
CA SER A 512 35.09 16.04 -22.08
C SER A 512 35.10 14.97 -23.18
N LYS A 513 35.40 15.34 -24.42
CA LYS A 513 35.54 14.42 -25.55
C LYS A 513 36.78 13.52 -25.45
N THR A 514 37.83 13.94 -24.74
CA THR A 514 39.03 13.12 -24.52
C THR A 514 38.82 12.04 -23.45
N GLY A 515 37.67 12.06 -22.76
CA GLY A 515 37.32 11.12 -21.69
C GLY A 515 37.35 11.76 -20.29
N VAL A 516 37.94 12.95 -20.14
CA VAL A 516 38.00 13.67 -18.85
C VAL A 516 36.68 14.40 -18.61
N LYS A 517 35.82 13.85 -17.75
CA LYS A 517 34.46 14.39 -17.49
C LYS A 517 34.51 15.59 -16.55
N VAL A 518 34.41 16.80 -17.11
CA VAL A 518 34.46 18.08 -16.37
C VAL A 518 33.32 19.01 -16.80
N ARG A 519 32.79 19.78 -15.85
CA ARG A 519 31.69 20.75 -16.05
C ARG A 519 31.89 22.00 -15.20
N PRO A 520 31.29 23.15 -15.56
CA PRO A 520 31.35 24.36 -14.74
C PRO A 520 30.52 24.21 -13.45
N VAL A 521 30.94 24.86 -12.37
CA VAL A 521 30.24 24.84 -11.07
C VAL A 521 28.81 25.39 -11.19
N ALA A 522 28.59 26.37 -12.08
CA ALA A 522 27.26 26.89 -12.36
C ALA A 522 26.28 25.81 -12.85
N MET A 523 26.75 24.77 -13.55
CA MET A 523 25.91 23.65 -14.01
C MET A 523 25.37 22.83 -12.83
N GLU A 524 26.19 22.61 -11.81
CA GLU A 524 25.78 21.93 -10.58
C GLU A 524 24.77 22.77 -9.81
N ARG A 525 25.02 24.07 -9.67
CA ARG A 525 24.08 25.01 -9.02
C ARG A 525 22.74 25.08 -9.76
N LEU A 526 22.74 25.21 -11.08
CA LEU A 526 21.51 25.20 -11.88
C LEU A 526 20.72 23.90 -11.69
N THR A 527 21.43 22.77 -11.61
CA THR A 527 20.82 21.46 -11.36
C THR A 527 20.13 21.41 -10.00
N ASP A 528 20.80 21.88 -8.95
CA ASP A 528 20.20 21.95 -7.61
C ASP A 528 19.03 22.94 -7.56
N THR A 529 19.15 24.11 -8.20
CA THR A 529 18.06 25.10 -8.27
C THR A 529 16.80 24.52 -8.90
N VAL A 530 16.93 23.80 -10.01
CA VAL A 530 15.79 23.23 -10.74
C VAL A 530 15.23 21.97 -10.05
N LEU A 531 16.07 21.11 -9.48
CA LEU A 531 15.63 19.84 -8.91
C LEU A 531 15.22 19.91 -7.44
N SER A 532 15.88 20.77 -6.66
CA SER A 532 15.74 20.89 -5.21
C SER A 532 15.03 22.19 -4.82
N VAL A 533 15.61 23.35 -5.15
CA VAL A 533 15.08 24.66 -4.71
C VAL A 533 13.66 24.88 -5.20
N TYR A 534 13.40 24.62 -6.48
CA TYR A 534 12.05 24.72 -7.04
C TYR A 534 11.04 23.86 -6.28
N ARG A 535 11.36 22.56 -6.11
CA ARG A 535 10.48 21.57 -5.46
C ARG A 535 10.22 21.91 -3.99
N ASN A 536 11.23 22.39 -3.27
CA ASN A 536 11.15 22.58 -1.83
C ASN A 536 10.58 23.95 -1.45
N ASN A 537 10.87 24.99 -2.23
CA ASN A 537 10.59 26.37 -1.83
C ASN A 537 9.42 26.97 -2.64
N VAL A 538 9.35 26.70 -3.95
CA VAL A 538 8.36 27.33 -4.85
C VAL A 538 7.07 26.50 -4.95
N VAL A 539 7.20 25.22 -5.29
CA VAL A 539 6.08 24.31 -5.57
C VAL A 539 5.04 24.22 -4.44
N PRO A 540 5.41 24.07 -3.14
CA PRO A 540 4.43 23.81 -2.09
C PRO A 540 3.40 24.94 -1.96
N ASN A 541 3.89 26.18 -1.91
CA ASN A 541 3.04 27.36 -1.75
C ASN A 541 2.28 27.69 -3.04
N MET A 542 2.91 27.52 -4.21
CA MET A 542 2.24 27.70 -5.50
C MET A 542 1.06 26.74 -5.67
N ASN A 543 1.25 25.46 -5.34
CA ASN A 543 0.22 24.43 -5.46
C ASN A 543 -0.92 24.62 -4.45
N VAL A 544 -0.61 25.05 -3.22
CA VAL A 544 -1.65 25.40 -2.24
C VAL A 544 -2.45 26.60 -2.72
N MET A 545 -1.79 27.68 -3.18
CA MET A 545 -2.44 28.86 -3.73
C MET A 545 -3.37 28.50 -4.90
N SER A 546 -2.87 27.74 -5.88
CA SER A 546 -3.63 27.27 -7.06
C SER A 546 -4.83 26.39 -6.69
N ARG A 547 -4.67 25.45 -5.75
CA ARG A 547 -5.79 24.64 -5.26
C ARG A 547 -6.82 25.49 -4.54
N LYS A 548 -6.37 26.42 -3.68
CA LYS A 548 -7.25 27.30 -2.90
C LYS A 548 -7.96 28.33 -3.78
N SER A 549 -7.38 28.80 -4.87
CA SER A 549 -8.07 29.68 -5.83
C SER A 549 -9.25 28.96 -6.52
N SER A 550 -9.05 27.70 -6.90
CA SER A 550 -10.10 26.86 -7.50
C SER A 550 -11.21 26.55 -6.47
N GLU A 551 -10.83 26.19 -5.24
CA GLU A 551 -11.78 25.97 -4.14
C GLU A 551 -12.57 27.24 -3.81
N LEU A 552 -11.90 28.40 -3.80
CA LEU A 552 -12.53 29.69 -3.56
C LEU A 552 -13.52 30.07 -4.67
N SER A 553 -13.18 29.80 -5.93
CA SER A 553 -14.10 30.00 -7.06
C SER A 553 -15.38 29.18 -6.87
N ASP A 554 -15.25 27.92 -6.44
CA ASP A 554 -16.39 27.04 -6.20
C ASP A 554 -17.23 27.48 -4.99
N LYS A 555 -16.58 27.95 -3.91
CA LYS A 555 -17.26 28.40 -2.67
C LYS A 555 -17.99 29.73 -2.85
N LEU A 556 -17.37 30.71 -3.52
CA LEU A 556 -17.99 32.02 -3.75
C LEU A 556 -19.08 31.96 -4.83
N ASN A 557 -18.90 31.13 -5.87
CA ASN A 557 -19.81 31.01 -7.00
C ASN A 557 -20.13 32.36 -7.69
N ILE A 558 -19.15 33.27 -7.73
CA ILE A 558 -19.24 34.59 -8.38
C ILE A 558 -18.63 34.48 -9.78
N LYS A 559 -19.43 34.74 -10.82
CA LYS A 559 -19.02 34.55 -12.22
C LYS A 559 -17.84 35.45 -12.60
N GLU A 560 -17.84 36.68 -12.11
CA GLU A 560 -16.84 37.73 -12.34
C GLU A 560 -15.46 37.33 -11.80
N LEU A 561 -15.42 36.60 -10.68
CA LEU A 561 -14.17 36.13 -10.07
C LEU A 561 -13.70 34.79 -10.63
N SER A 562 -14.63 33.93 -11.06
CA SER A 562 -14.30 32.57 -11.49
C SER A 562 -13.31 32.54 -12.66
N ALA A 563 -13.45 33.45 -13.63
CA ALA A 563 -12.53 33.53 -14.76
C ALA A 563 -11.09 33.86 -14.31
N SER A 564 -10.92 34.86 -13.44
CA SER A 564 -9.60 35.29 -12.94
C SER A 564 -8.95 34.22 -12.05
N LEU A 565 -9.72 33.58 -11.16
CA LEU A 565 -9.22 32.50 -10.31
C LEU A 565 -8.80 31.25 -11.12
N LYS A 566 -9.54 30.93 -12.19
CA LYS A 566 -9.17 29.84 -13.12
C LYS A 566 -7.94 30.18 -13.95
N LYS A 567 -7.75 31.44 -14.35
CA LYS A 567 -6.52 31.89 -15.02
C LYS A 567 -5.31 31.75 -14.09
N LEU A 568 -5.43 32.18 -12.82
CA LEU A 568 -4.40 31.96 -11.80
C LEU A 568 -4.05 30.48 -11.64
N ASP A 569 -5.07 29.62 -11.49
CA ASP A 569 -4.85 28.17 -11.39
C ASP A 569 -4.15 27.60 -12.62
N GLY A 570 -4.56 28.02 -13.83
CA GLY A 570 -3.94 27.62 -15.10
C GLY A 570 -2.49 28.09 -15.23
N ALA A 571 -2.18 29.32 -14.82
CA ALA A 571 -0.84 29.87 -14.86
C ALA A 571 0.10 29.13 -13.90
N ALA A 572 -0.32 28.93 -12.65
CA ALA A 572 0.43 28.14 -11.66
C ALA A 572 0.65 26.70 -12.14
N PHE A 573 -0.39 26.07 -12.73
CA PHE A 573 -0.26 24.74 -13.31
C PHE A 573 0.76 24.71 -14.45
N ARG A 574 0.76 25.69 -15.36
CA ARG A 574 1.74 25.76 -16.46
C ARG A 574 3.17 25.98 -15.95
N ILE A 575 3.37 26.82 -14.94
CA ILE A 575 4.67 26.99 -14.27
C ILE A 575 5.15 25.64 -13.73
N ASP A 576 4.28 24.88 -13.07
CA ASP A 576 4.60 23.53 -12.60
C ASP A 576 5.00 22.60 -13.77
N GLN A 577 4.26 22.61 -14.88
CA GLN A 577 4.61 21.78 -16.04
C GLN A 577 6.01 22.08 -16.63
N ILE A 578 6.43 23.36 -16.59
CA ILE A 578 7.75 23.78 -17.08
C ILE A 578 8.87 23.27 -16.18
N TRP A 579 8.70 23.30 -14.86
CA TRP A 579 9.80 23.10 -13.90
C TRP A 579 9.73 21.77 -13.13
N GLN A 580 8.59 21.08 -13.16
CA GLN A 580 8.40 19.78 -12.53
C GLN A 580 9.24 18.70 -13.23
N ARG A 581 9.95 17.89 -12.44
CA ARG A 581 10.65 16.71 -12.96
C ARG A 581 9.64 15.65 -13.41
N LYS A 582 9.66 15.35 -14.71
CA LYS A 582 8.86 14.28 -15.33
C LYS A 582 9.79 13.11 -15.69
N PRO A 583 9.38 11.85 -15.48
CA PRO A 583 10.15 10.72 -15.98
C PRO A 583 10.09 10.68 -17.51
N ASP A 584 11.15 10.21 -18.16
CA ASP A 584 11.10 9.91 -19.59
C ASP A 584 10.19 8.70 -19.81
N HIS A 585 9.13 8.88 -20.59
CA HIS A 585 8.23 7.79 -20.98
C HIS A 585 8.33 7.54 -22.48
N TYR A 586 8.31 6.27 -22.88
CA TYR A 586 8.40 5.85 -24.28
C TYR A 586 7.07 5.30 -24.76
N MET A 587 5.96 5.94 -24.39
CA MET A 587 4.61 5.37 -24.49
C MET A 587 4.25 4.91 -25.91
N LEU A 588 4.45 5.77 -26.91
CA LEU A 588 4.19 5.40 -28.32
C LEU A 588 5.03 4.20 -28.76
N ARG A 589 6.28 4.12 -28.29
CA ARG A 589 7.17 2.99 -28.57
C ARG A 589 6.68 1.73 -27.86
N TRP A 590 6.22 1.82 -26.62
CA TRP A 590 5.67 0.68 -25.88
C TRP A 590 4.40 0.13 -26.54
N ILE A 591 3.52 1.02 -27.01
CA ILE A 591 2.33 0.64 -27.78
C ILE A 591 2.76 -0.02 -29.09
N MET A 592 3.72 0.57 -29.81
CA MET A 592 4.23 -0.02 -31.06
C MET A 592 4.85 -1.40 -30.84
N ASN A 593 5.66 -1.57 -29.79
CA ASN A 593 6.23 -2.85 -29.40
C ASN A 593 5.12 -3.88 -29.12
N SER A 594 4.09 -3.48 -28.36
CA SER A 594 2.93 -4.35 -28.08
C SER A 594 2.17 -4.71 -29.35
N VAL A 595 1.88 -3.77 -30.24
CA VAL A 595 1.20 -4.05 -31.51
C VAL A 595 2.02 -5.01 -32.37
N ILE A 596 3.33 -4.78 -32.51
CA ILE A 596 4.22 -5.66 -33.26
C ILE A 596 4.19 -7.09 -32.69
N VAL A 597 4.37 -7.22 -31.37
CA VAL A 597 4.41 -8.54 -30.71
C VAL A 597 3.05 -9.24 -30.82
N SER A 598 1.97 -8.58 -30.40
CA SER A 598 0.63 -9.16 -30.36
C SER A 598 0.07 -9.49 -31.75
N LEU A 599 0.30 -8.64 -32.75
CA LEU A 599 -0.14 -8.91 -34.12
C LEU A 599 0.65 -10.07 -34.74
N SER A 600 1.98 -10.12 -34.53
CA SER A 600 2.81 -11.22 -35.02
C SER A 600 2.38 -12.55 -34.41
N VAL A 601 2.19 -12.57 -33.08
CA VAL A 601 1.73 -13.76 -32.36
C VAL A 601 0.33 -14.18 -32.83
N ALA A 602 -0.62 -13.24 -32.94
CA ALA A 602 -1.97 -13.53 -33.38
C ALA A 602 -2.01 -14.13 -34.80
N ILE A 603 -1.26 -13.57 -35.75
CA ILE A 603 -1.20 -14.06 -37.13
C ILE A 603 -0.56 -15.45 -37.18
N ILE A 604 0.61 -15.63 -36.53
CA ILE A 604 1.35 -16.90 -36.56
C ILE A 604 0.54 -18.00 -35.87
N ILE A 605 0.00 -17.75 -34.68
CA ILE A 605 -0.81 -18.74 -33.96
C ILE A 605 -2.05 -19.10 -34.77
N THR A 606 -2.77 -18.12 -35.33
CA THR A 606 -3.96 -18.40 -36.13
C THR A 606 -3.61 -19.24 -37.36
N ALA A 607 -2.54 -18.90 -38.08
CA ALA A 607 -2.12 -19.66 -39.27
C ALA A 607 -1.72 -21.10 -38.92
N VAL A 608 -0.92 -21.29 -37.86
CA VAL A 608 -0.45 -22.61 -37.41
C VAL A 608 -1.62 -23.45 -36.90
N THR A 609 -2.51 -22.87 -36.10
CA THR A 609 -3.65 -23.60 -35.53
C THR A 609 -4.74 -23.89 -36.56
N ALA A 610 -4.97 -22.99 -37.51
CA ALA A 610 -5.88 -23.23 -38.63
C ALA A 610 -5.42 -24.40 -39.51
N LEU A 611 -4.11 -24.48 -39.76
CA LEU A 611 -3.48 -25.59 -40.47
C LEU A 611 -3.55 -26.90 -39.66
N ALA A 612 -3.17 -26.85 -38.39
CA ALA A 612 -3.11 -28.03 -37.52
C ALA A 612 -4.49 -28.61 -37.21
N ALA A 613 -5.52 -27.77 -37.06
CA ALA A 613 -6.89 -28.20 -36.77
C ALA A 613 -7.53 -29.00 -37.91
N TYR A 614 -7.14 -28.75 -39.17
CA TYR A 614 -7.78 -29.34 -40.34
C TYR A 614 -7.64 -30.88 -40.38
N PRO A 615 -6.44 -31.47 -40.23
CA PRO A 615 -6.30 -32.93 -40.09
C PRO A 615 -7.10 -33.52 -38.93
N PHE A 616 -7.16 -32.84 -37.77
CA PHE A 616 -7.93 -33.33 -36.62
C PHE A 616 -9.44 -33.30 -36.83
N SER A 617 -9.94 -32.45 -37.73
CA SER A 617 -11.35 -32.41 -38.13
C SER A 617 -11.65 -33.40 -39.27
N ARG A 618 -10.82 -33.44 -40.32
CA ARG A 618 -11.15 -34.16 -41.58
C ARG A 618 -10.44 -35.49 -41.77
N MET A 619 -9.24 -35.67 -41.22
CA MET A 619 -8.41 -36.84 -41.50
C MET A 619 -8.53 -37.91 -40.41
N ARG A 620 -8.25 -39.17 -40.75
CA ARG A 620 -8.20 -40.28 -39.79
C ARG A 620 -6.74 -40.69 -39.59
N PHE A 621 -6.22 -40.52 -38.38
CA PHE A 621 -4.85 -40.91 -38.01
C PHE A 621 -4.79 -41.39 -36.56
N LYS A 622 -3.75 -42.15 -36.22
CA LYS A 622 -3.54 -42.69 -34.86
C LYS A 622 -3.33 -41.54 -33.87
N GLY A 623 -4.10 -41.51 -32.78
CA GLY A 623 -4.01 -40.46 -31.75
C GLY A 623 -4.89 -39.23 -31.97
N ARG A 624 -5.76 -39.20 -33.00
CA ARG A 624 -6.65 -38.05 -33.30
C ARG A 624 -7.48 -37.53 -32.10
N LYS A 625 -8.13 -38.43 -31.34
CA LYS A 625 -9.01 -38.06 -30.21
C LYS A 625 -8.22 -37.61 -28.98
N TYR A 626 -7.21 -38.40 -28.59
CA TYR A 626 -6.41 -38.14 -27.40
C TYR A 626 -5.33 -37.07 -27.63
N GLY A 627 -4.91 -36.82 -28.87
CA GLY A 627 -3.86 -35.87 -29.20
C GLY A 627 -4.23 -34.42 -28.88
N ILE A 628 -5.42 -33.96 -29.29
CA ILE A 628 -5.89 -32.62 -28.90
C ILE A 628 -6.09 -32.54 -27.39
N MET A 629 -6.65 -33.58 -26.77
CA MET A 629 -6.90 -33.60 -25.33
C MET A 629 -5.57 -33.55 -24.53
N ALA A 630 -4.54 -34.27 -24.97
CA ALA A 630 -3.21 -34.22 -24.38
C ALA A 630 -2.58 -32.83 -24.49
N LEU A 631 -2.69 -32.17 -25.66
CA LEU A 631 -2.17 -30.82 -25.85
C LEU A 631 -2.91 -29.79 -24.96
N LEU A 632 -4.23 -29.93 -24.80
CA LEU A 632 -4.99 -29.09 -23.87
C LEU A 632 -4.55 -29.31 -22.42
N LEU A 633 -4.39 -30.57 -21.99
CA LEU A 633 -3.93 -30.89 -20.63
C LEU A 633 -2.54 -30.32 -20.34
N ILE A 634 -1.61 -30.38 -21.30
CA ILE A 634 -0.29 -29.76 -21.17
C ILE A 634 -0.40 -28.24 -21.05
N GLN A 635 -1.26 -27.58 -21.84
CA GLN A 635 -1.42 -26.12 -21.80
C GLN A 635 -2.13 -25.62 -20.53
N MET A 636 -2.95 -26.46 -19.88
CA MET A 636 -3.58 -26.12 -18.59
C MET A 636 -2.59 -26.06 -17.43
N PHE A 637 -1.34 -26.51 -17.63
CA PHE A 637 -0.29 -26.39 -16.63
C PHE A 637 0.08 -24.91 -16.39
N PRO A 638 0.28 -24.47 -15.13
CA PRO A 638 0.46 -23.04 -14.82
C PRO A 638 1.65 -22.41 -15.54
N ALA A 639 1.43 -21.27 -16.20
CA ALA A 639 2.44 -20.61 -17.02
C ALA A 639 3.73 -20.21 -16.27
N ILE A 640 3.58 -19.91 -14.98
CA ILE A 640 4.68 -19.54 -14.09
C ILE A 640 5.71 -20.68 -13.96
N MET A 641 5.30 -21.94 -14.09
CA MET A 641 6.19 -23.10 -13.91
C MET A 641 7.21 -23.24 -15.05
N TYR A 642 6.79 -23.01 -16.29
CA TYR A 642 7.71 -23.08 -17.44
C TYR A 642 8.43 -21.76 -17.74
N MET A 643 8.13 -20.69 -16.99
CA MET A 643 8.74 -19.37 -17.14
C MET A 643 10.26 -19.37 -16.97
N ILE A 644 10.77 -20.10 -15.96
CA ILE A 644 12.22 -20.24 -15.71
C ILE A 644 12.90 -20.95 -16.89
N ALA A 645 12.24 -21.97 -17.46
CA ALA A 645 12.75 -22.71 -18.61
C ALA A 645 12.82 -21.81 -19.85
N ILE A 646 11.77 -21.03 -20.15
CA ILE A 646 11.78 -20.07 -21.26
C ILE A 646 12.86 -19.01 -21.06
N TYR A 647 12.99 -18.44 -19.86
CA TYR A 647 14.03 -17.45 -19.57
C TYR A 647 15.44 -18.00 -19.82
N THR A 648 15.71 -19.20 -19.30
CA THR A 648 17.01 -19.88 -19.45
C THR A 648 17.29 -20.19 -20.92
N PHE A 649 16.29 -20.68 -21.65
CA PHE A 649 16.39 -20.96 -23.08
C PHE A 649 16.71 -19.69 -23.88
N LEU A 650 15.97 -18.59 -23.66
CA LEU A 650 16.19 -17.34 -24.38
C LEU A 650 17.53 -16.70 -24.04
N SER A 651 17.99 -16.85 -22.79
CA SER A 651 19.34 -16.43 -22.37
C SER A 651 20.42 -17.21 -23.10
N PHE A 652 20.27 -18.54 -23.22
CA PHE A 652 21.19 -19.40 -23.94
C PHE A 652 21.17 -19.13 -25.45
N ALA A 653 19.99 -19.18 -26.08
CA ALA A 653 19.83 -19.02 -27.53
C ALA A 653 20.25 -17.63 -28.03
N GLY A 654 20.03 -16.58 -27.22
CA GLY A 654 20.44 -15.22 -27.54
C GLY A 654 21.95 -15.01 -27.68
N LYS A 655 22.77 -15.93 -27.15
CA LYS A 655 24.22 -15.91 -27.35
C LYS A 655 24.63 -16.29 -28.78
N TYR A 656 23.81 -17.08 -29.46
CA TYR A 656 24.12 -17.66 -30.78
C TYR A 656 23.34 -17.02 -31.93
N ILE A 657 22.16 -16.43 -31.65
CA ILE A 657 21.27 -15.86 -32.66
C ILE A 657 21.18 -14.34 -32.44
N PRO A 658 21.91 -13.52 -33.23
CA PRO A 658 21.85 -12.07 -33.13
C PRO A 658 20.41 -11.56 -33.33
N GLY A 659 19.96 -10.69 -32.43
CA GLY A 659 18.60 -10.14 -32.49
C GLY A 659 17.50 -11.04 -31.94
N PHE A 660 17.84 -12.22 -31.38
CA PHE A 660 16.94 -13.12 -30.63
C PHE A 660 17.41 -13.27 -29.18
N GLY A 661 16.53 -13.74 -28.30
CA GLY A 661 16.84 -13.97 -26.88
C GLY A 661 16.29 -12.89 -25.95
N LEU A 662 16.91 -12.73 -24.78
CA LEU A 662 16.47 -11.76 -23.76
C LEU A 662 16.60 -10.32 -24.26
N ASN A 663 15.70 -9.46 -23.75
CA ASN A 663 15.63 -8.04 -24.07
C ASN A 663 15.40 -7.74 -25.58
N LYS A 664 14.80 -8.68 -26.31
CA LYS A 664 14.40 -8.54 -27.73
C LYS A 664 12.93 -8.92 -27.92
N LEU A 665 12.23 -8.18 -28.77
CA LEU A 665 10.82 -8.46 -29.10
C LEU A 665 10.63 -9.83 -29.78
N SER A 666 11.60 -10.29 -30.57
CA SER A 666 11.60 -11.60 -31.22
C SER A 666 11.61 -12.77 -30.22
N GLY A 667 12.39 -12.65 -29.14
CA GLY A 667 12.40 -13.62 -28.05
C GLY A 667 11.05 -13.67 -27.33
N LEU A 668 10.42 -12.50 -27.15
CA LEU A 668 9.08 -12.42 -26.57
C LEU A 668 8.00 -13.02 -27.48
N ILE A 669 8.03 -12.73 -28.79
CA ILE A 669 7.12 -13.33 -29.78
C ILE A 669 7.22 -14.85 -29.69
N PHE A 670 8.43 -15.40 -29.74
CA PHE A 670 8.66 -16.84 -29.65
C PHE A 670 8.09 -17.45 -28.37
N ALA A 671 8.30 -16.79 -27.23
CA ALA A 671 7.79 -17.26 -25.94
C ALA A 671 6.26 -17.40 -25.91
N TYR A 672 5.53 -16.54 -26.64
CA TYR A 672 4.07 -16.60 -26.72
C TYR A 672 3.53 -17.59 -27.75
N LEU A 673 4.33 -18.07 -28.72
CA LEU A 673 3.87 -19.01 -29.76
C LEU A 673 3.45 -20.38 -29.22
N GLY A 674 3.76 -20.71 -27.97
CA GLY A 674 3.37 -21.99 -27.35
C GLY A 674 1.87 -22.14 -27.08
N GLY A 675 1.10 -21.05 -27.09
CA GLY A 675 -0.33 -21.01 -26.71
C GLY A 675 -1.32 -21.56 -27.74
N ILE A 676 -1.05 -22.71 -28.37
CA ILE A 676 -1.79 -23.18 -29.57
C ILE A 676 -2.95 -24.14 -29.31
N ALA A 677 -2.97 -24.91 -28.21
CA ALA A 677 -3.88 -26.04 -28.07
C ALA A 677 -5.34 -25.61 -27.94
N TYR A 678 -5.62 -24.59 -27.13
CA TYR A 678 -6.98 -24.03 -26.99
C TYR A 678 -7.53 -23.50 -28.32
N ASN A 679 -6.73 -22.71 -29.03
CA ASN A 679 -7.12 -22.13 -30.31
C ASN A 679 -7.36 -23.21 -31.38
N MET A 680 -6.52 -24.24 -31.43
CA MET A 680 -6.71 -25.39 -32.32
C MET A 680 -8.00 -26.16 -32.00
N TYR A 681 -8.33 -26.34 -30.72
CA TYR A 681 -9.57 -27.00 -30.31
C TYR A 681 -10.81 -26.23 -30.78
N LEU A 682 -10.82 -24.90 -30.62
CA LEU A 682 -11.92 -24.05 -31.09
C LEU A 682 -12.07 -24.07 -32.62
N ILE A 683 -10.97 -23.93 -33.36
CA ILE A 683 -11.01 -23.97 -34.83
C ILE A 683 -11.48 -25.34 -35.31
N LYS A 684 -10.98 -26.43 -34.72
CA LYS A 684 -11.43 -27.79 -35.03
C LYS A 684 -12.93 -27.94 -34.81
N GLY A 685 -13.45 -27.46 -33.68
CA GLY A 685 -14.89 -27.48 -33.39
C GLY A 685 -15.71 -26.71 -34.41
N TYR A 686 -15.21 -25.58 -34.90
CA TYR A 686 -15.86 -24.82 -35.97
C TYR A 686 -15.81 -25.54 -37.31
N TYR A 687 -14.65 -26.11 -37.69
CA TYR A 687 -14.53 -26.90 -38.91
C TYR A 687 -15.53 -28.06 -38.93
N ASP A 688 -15.76 -28.73 -37.80
CA ASP A 688 -16.76 -29.81 -37.70
C ASP A 688 -18.20 -29.35 -37.99
N THR A 689 -18.50 -28.04 -37.95
CA THR A 689 -19.83 -27.49 -38.32
C THR A 689 -19.99 -27.22 -39.82
N ILE A 690 -18.89 -27.16 -40.56
CA ILE A 690 -18.90 -26.98 -42.01
C ILE A 690 -19.26 -28.32 -42.66
N PRO A 691 -20.32 -28.40 -43.49
CA PRO A 691 -20.75 -29.65 -44.11
C PRO A 691 -19.65 -30.29 -44.97
N ASP A 692 -19.41 -31.58 -44.77
CA ASP A 692 -18.40 -32.34 -45.52
C ASP A 692 -18.69 -32.40 -47.03
N SER A 693 -19.98 -32.29 -47.42
CA SER A 693 -20.41 -32.32 -48.82
C SER A 693 -19.82 -31.20 -49.68
N LEU A 694 -19.50 -30.04 -49.09
CA LEU A 694 -18.85 -28.93 -49.80
C LEU A 694 -17.41 -29.28 -50.20
N GLU A 695 -16.73 -30.06 -49.36
CA GLU A 695 -15.37 -30.52 -49.63
C GLU A 695 -15.38 -31.70 -50.60
N GLU A 696 -16.32 -32.63 -50.46
CA GLU A 696 -16.50 -33.73 -51.40
C GLU A 696 -16.79 -33.22 -52.82
N ALA A 697 -17.63 -32.20 -52.97
CA ALA A 697 -17.88 -31.55 -54.26
C ALA A 697 -16.60 -30.96 -54.86
N ALA A 698 -15.80 -30.24 -54.06
CA ALA A 698 -14.53 -29.68 -54.53
C ALA A 698 -13.51 -30.77 -54.93
N LEU A 699 -13.48 -31.89 -54.21
CA LEU A 699 -12.62 -33.03 -54.55
C LEU A 699 -13.07 -33.71 -55.86
N ILE A 700 -14.38 -33.80 -56.11
CA ILE A 700 -14.94 -34.29 -57.38
C ILE A 700 -14.57 -33.35 -58.54
N ASP A 701 -14.55 -32.04 -58.31
CA ASP A 701 -14.07 -31.02 -59.27
C ASP A 701 -12.54 -31.03 -59.49
N GLY A 702 -11.82 -32.00 -58.89
CA GLY A 702 -10.38 -32.19 -59.07
C GLY A 702 -9.50 -31.33 -58.16
N ALA A 703 -10.08 -30.64 -57.16
CA ALA A 703 -9.27 -29.89 -56.20
C ALA A 703 -8.45 -30.84 -55.31
N THR A 704 -7.20 -30.50 -55.03
CA THR A 704 -6.41 -31.20 -54.00
C THR A 704 -6.94 -30.88 -52.60
N ARG A 705 -6.61 -31.69 -51.59
CA ARG A 705 -6.99 -31.40 -50.19
C ARG A 705 -6.46 -30.06 -49.69
N TRP A 706 -5.27 -29.65 -50.15
CA TRP A 706 -4.71 -28.33 -49.84
C TRP A 706 -5.53 -27.22 -50.50
N GLN A 707 -5.87 -27.38 -51.78
CA GLN A 707 -6.74 -26.43 -52.48
C GLN A 707 -8.12 -26.34 -51.85
N THR A 708 -8.71 -27.47 -51.45
CA THR A 708 -10.00 -27.55 -50.76
C THR A 708 -9.94 -26.83 -49.42
N PHE A 709 -8.89 -27.07 -48.63
CA PHE A 709 -8.65 -26.35 -47.37
C PHE A 709 -8.57 -24.84 -47.57
N VAL A 710 -7.73 -24.38 -48.51
CA VAL A 710 -7.48 -22.94 -48.70
C VAL A 710 -8.66 -22.21 -49.38
N LYS A 711 -9.33 -22.85 -50.34
CA LYS A 711 -10.38 -22.21 -51.16
C LYS A 711 -11.80 -22.40 -50.62
N ILE A 712 -12.05 -23.45 -49.84
CA ILE A 712 -13.40 -23.77 -49.32
C ILE A 712 -13.44 -23.61 -47.80
N VAL A 713 -12.62 -24.36 -47.06
CA VAL A 713 -12.71 -24.43 -45.59
C VAL A 713 -12.29 -23.12 -44.92
N LEU A 714 -11.13 -22.55 -45.30
CA LEU A 714 -10.63 -21.30 -44.69
C LEU A 714 -11.58 -20.10 -44.87
N PRO A 715 -12.13 -19.82 -46.07
CA PRO A 715 -13.11 -18.73 -46.24
C PRO A 715 -14.38 -18.93 -45.43
N LEU A 716 -14.91 -20.16 -45.38
CA LEU A 716 -16.10 -20.47 -44.57
C LEU A 716 -15.84 -20.38 -43.06
N ALA A 717 -14.59 -20.61 -42.66
CA ALA A 717 -14.12 -20.47 -41.28
C ALA A 717 -13.67 -19.05 -40.91
N SER A 718 -13.82 -18.05 -41.79
CA SER A 718 -13.40 -16.68 -41.47
C SER A 718 -13.93 -16.13 -40.13
N PRO A 719 -15.15 -16.47 -39.67
CA PRO A 719 -15.64 -15.97 -38.39
C PRO A 719 -14.83 -16.47 -37.20
N ILE A 720 -14.50 -17.78 -37.16
CA ILE A 720 -13.69 -18.31 -36.04
C ILE A 720 -12.26 -17.82 -36.11
N LEU A 721 -11.67 -17.70 -37.31
CA LEU A 721 -10.31 -17.19 -37.47
C LEU A 721 -10.19 -15.74 -36.98
N ALA A 722 -11.19 -14.89 -37.28
CA ALA A 722 -11.25 -13.53 -36.76
C ALA A 722 -11.35 -13.50 -35.22
N VAL A 723 -12.16 -14.38 -34.63
CA VAL A 723 -12.25 -14.51 -33.17
C VAL A 723 -10.91 -14.90 -32.57
N ILE A 724 -10.20 -15.88 -33.14
CA ILE A 724 -8.88 -16.31 -32.66
C ILE A 724 -7.84 -15.19 -32.77
N VAL A 725 -7.84 -14.42 -33.87
CA VAL A 725 -6.97 -13.26 -34.04
C VAL A 725 -7.24 -12.22 -32.94
N ILE A 726 -8.51 -11.87 -32.70
CA ILE A 726 -8.88 -10.89 -31.67
C ILE A 726 -8.45 -11.37 -30.28
N LEU A 727 -8.83 -12.60 -29.90
CA LEU A 727 -8.55 -13.13 -28.57
C LEU A 727 -7.05 -13.28 -28.32
N THR A 728 -6.31 -13.76 -29.31
CA THR A 728 -4.85 -13.91 -29.21
C THR A 728 -4.17 -12.55 -29.13
N PHE A 729 -4.58 -11.58 -29.97
CA PHE A 729 -4.05 -10.23 -29.92
C PHE A 729 -4.31 -9.58 -28.55
N MET A 730 -5.55 -9.61 -28.05
CA MET A 730 -5.91 -9.02 -26.76
C MET A 730 -5.18 -9.70 -25.60
N GLY A 731 -5.07 -11.03 -25.62
CA GLY A 731 -4.35 -11.79 -24.61
C GLY A 731 -2.86 -11.40 -24.58
N THR A 732 -2.20 -11.39 -25.73
CA THR A 732 -0.78 -11.04 -25.84
C THR A 732 -0.51 -9.56 -25.57
N PHE A 733 -1.41 -8.65 -25.99
CA PHE A 733 -1.24 -7.21 -25.77
C PHE A 733 -1.27 -6.83 -24.29
N ASN A 734 -2.08 -7.55 -23.49
CA ASN A 734 -2.23 -7.35 -22.05
C ASN A 734 -1.32 -8.25 -21.19
N GLU A 735 -0.52 -9.13 -21.81
CA GLU A 735 0.35 -10.04 -21.06
C GLU A 735 1.51 -9.25 -20.43
N PHE A 736 1.67 -9.42 -19.12
CA PHE A 736 2.63 -8.67 -18.32
C PHE A 736 3.77 -9.54 -17.77
N VAL A 737 3.46 -10.76 -17.30
CA VAL A 737 4.35 -11.54 -16.45
C VAL A 737 5.57 -12.01 -17.24
N LEU A 738 5.34 -12.64 -18.38
CA LEU A 738 6.43 -13.16 -19.22
C LEU A 738 7.19 -12.00 -19.89
N ALA A 739 6.46 -10.97 -20.32
CA ALA A 739 7.05 -9.77 -20.90
C ALA A 739 8.03 -9.09 -19.94
N ARG A 740 7.66 -8.93 -18.65
CA ARG A 740 8.47 -8.24 -17.63
C ARG A 740 9.80 -8.93 -17.35
N ILE A 741 9.84 -10.26 -17.46
CA ILE A 741 11.04 -11.06 -17.19
C ILE A 741 11.98 -11.07 -18.40
N ILE A 742 11.42 -11.08 -19.62
CA ILE A 742 12.20 -11.09 -20.86
C ILE A 742 12.72 -9.71 -21.23
N LEU A 743 11.90 -8.65 -21.07
CA LEU A 743 12.21 -7.29 -21.48
C LEU A 743 12.74 -6.48 -20.29
N GLN A 744 14.04 -6.17 -20.30
CA GLN A 744 14.72 -5.51 -19.19
C GLN A 744 14.94 -4.01 -19.43
N ASP A 745 15.25 -3.62 -20.68
CA ASP A 745 15.41 -2.23 -21.08
C ASP A 745 14.05 -1.54 -21.22
N VAL A 746 13.89 -0.40 -20.54
CA VAL A 746 12.69 0.45 -20.57
C VAL A 746 12.27 0.79 -22.00
N LYS A 747 13.21 0.97 -22.94
CA LYS A 747 12.89 1.26 -24.35
C LYS A 747 12.27 0.07 -25.10
N GLN A 748 12.48 -1.15 -24.60
CA GLN A 748 11.96 -2.38 -25.21
C GLN A 748 10.65 -2.85 -24.58
N TYR A 749 10.18 -2.21 -23.49
CA TYR A 749 8.94 -2.60 -22.82
C TYR A 749 7.73 -2.65 -23.77
N THR A 750 6.83 -3.58 -23.49
CA THR A 750 5.47 -3.60 -24.00
C THR A 750 4.62 -2.57 -23.25
N TYR A 751 3.49 -2.21 -23.82
CA TYR A 751 2.48 -1.36 -23.21
C TYR A 751 2.11 -1.80 -21.78
N ALA A 752 1.86 -3.10 -21.55
CA ALA A 752 1.47 -3.60 -20.23
C ALA A 752 2.55 -3.34 -19.16
N ILE A 753 3.83 -3.55 -19.48
CA ILE A 753 4.95 -3.23 -18.59
C ILE A 753 5.07 -1.71 -18.41
N GLY A 754 4.96 -0.95 -19.50
CA GLY A 754 5.02 0.51 -19.47
C GLY A 754 3.95 1.14 -18.59
N LEU A 755 2.71 0.65 -18.70
CA LEU A 755 1.57 1.07 -17.89
C LEU A 755 1.84 0.84 -16.39
N TYR A 756 2.45 -0.29 -16.05
CA TYR A 756 2.82 -0.62 -14.67
C TYR A 756 3.79 0.40 -14.04
N THR A 757 4.66 1.04 -14.84
CA THR A 757 5.61 2.04 -14.32
C THR A 757 4.94 3.28 -13.71
N PHE A 758 3.70 3.59 -14.10
CA PHE A 758 2.93 4.68 -13.51
C PHE A 758 2.30 4.33 -12.15
N SER A 759 2.32 3.04 -11.76
CA SER A 759 1.78 2.53 -10.50
C SER A 759 2.84 2.22 -9.43
N THR A 760 4.12 2.17 -9.78
CA THR A 760 5.21 1.75 -8.86
C THR A 760 6.29 2.80 -8.67
N GLY A 761 5.96 4.09 -8.85
CA GLY A 761 6.89 5.18 -8.60
C GLY A 761 7.22 5.37 -7.11
N PRO A 762 8.32 6.07 -6.77
CA PRO A 762 8.73 6.32 -5.38
C PRO A 762 7.77 7.21 -4.58
N PHE A 763 6.78 7.85 -5.22
CA PHE A 763 5.78 8.71 -4.59
C PHE A 763 4.42 8.49 -5.28
N GLU A 764 3.58 7.64 -4.70
CA GLU A 764 2.18 7.38 -5.09
C GLU A 764 1.93 7.00 -6.57
N THR A 765 0.79 6.37 -6.85
CA THR A 765 0.37 6.10 -8.23
C THR A 765 0.01 7.41 -8.93
N GLN A 766 0.56 7.64 -10.12
CA GLN A 766 0.23 8.82 -10.94
C GLN A 766 -1.08 8.59 -11.68
N TRP A 767 -2.22 8.67 -10.98
CA TRP A 767 -3.53 8.25 -11.50
C TRP A 767 -3.93 8.96 -12.80
N GLY A 768 -3.62 10.26 -12.96
CA GLY A 768 -3.89 10.99 -14.20
C GLY A 768 -3.16 10.40 -15.41
N LEU A 769 -1.84 10.16 -15.27
CA LEU A 769 -1.02 9.55 -16.31
C LEU A 769 -1.38 8.07 -16.53
N PHE A 770 -1.60 7.30 -15.47
CA PHE A 770 -2.01 5.89 -15.55
C PHE A 770 -3.33 5.71 -16.30
N THR A 771 -4.35 6.53 -15.99
CA THR A 771 -5.65 6.44 -16.65
C THR A 771 -5.62 6.98 -18.07
N ALA A 772 -4.87 8.05 -18.36
CA ALA A 772 -4.62 8.49 -19.74
C ALA A 772 -3.89 7.40 -20.54
N ALA A 773 -2.88 6.76 -19.94
CA ALA A 773 -2.17 5.62 -20.52
C ALA A 773 -3.09 4.42 -20.78
N ALA A 774 -4.01 4.12 -19.87
CA ALA A 774 -5.08 3.12 -20.05
C ALA A 774 -5.94 3.42 -21.27
N MET A 775 -6.39 4.68 -21.40
CA MET A 775 -7.23 5.13 -22.52
C MET A 775 -6.51 5.02 -23.87
N ILE A 776 -5.25 5.44 -23.95
CA ILE A 776 -4.46 5.34 -25.20
C ILE A 776 -4.23 3.86 -25.56
N GLY A 777 -3.91 3.01 -24.59
CA GLY A 777 -3.67 1.58 -24.83
C GLY A 777 -4.90 0.79 -25.25
N MET A 778 -6.10 1.28 -24.97
CA MET A 778 -7.35 0.71 -25.47
C MET A 778 -7.52 0.89 -26.99
N VAL A 779 -6.95 1.97 -27.56
CA VAL A 779 -7.17 2.36 -28.96
C VAL A 779 -6.79 1.26 -29.96
N PRO A 780 -5.60 0.63 -29.90
CA PRO A 780 -5.24 -0.45 -30.84
C PRO A 780 -6.19 -1.65 -30.79
N MET A 781 -6.66 -2.03 -29.59
CA MET A 781 -7.60 -3.15 -29.42
C MET A 781 -8.96 -2.84 -30.05
N VAL A 782 -9.48 -1.63 -29.84
CA VAL A 782 -10.75 -1.18 -30.44
C VAL A 782 -10.64 -1.11 -31.97
N ILE A 783 -9.54 -0.56 -32.49
CA ILE A 783 -9.30 -0.51 -33.94
C ILE A 783 -9.29 -1.92 -34.52
N LEU A 784 -8.55 -2.86 -33.93
CA LEU A 784 -8.51 -4.23 -34.42
C LEU A 784 -9.91 -4.87 -34.39
N PHE A 785 -10.66 -4.71 -33.30
CA PHE A 785 -12.02 -5.25 -33.18
C PHE A 785 -12.94 -4.71 -34.29
N LEU A 786 -12.94 -3.40 -34.52
CA LEU A 786 -13.74 -2.77 -35.58
C LEU A 786 -13.34 -3.25 -36.98
N LEU A 787 -12.04 -3.40 -37.25
CA LEU A 787 -11.54 -3.95 -38.52
C LEU A 787 -11.96 -5.40 -38.74
N MET A 788 -12.04 -6.19 -37.66
CA MET A 788 -12.40 -7.61 -37.70
C MET A 788 -13.92 -7.86 -37.69
N GLN A 789 -14.74 -6.88 -37.30
CA GLN A 789 -16.20 -7.00 -37.18
C GLN A 789 -16.88 -7.58 -38.44
N LYS A 790 -16.42 -7.18 -39.64
CA LYS A 790 -16.97 -7.68 -40.92
C LYS A 790 -16.82 -9.20 -41.11
N TYR A 791 -15.83 -9.82 -40.48
CA TYR A 791 -15.59 -11.26 -40.58
C TYR A 791 -16.40 -12.07 -39.56
N ILE A 792 -16.91 -11.43 -38.50
CA ILE A 792 -17.65 -12.08 -37.40
C ILE A 792 -19.14 -12.26 -37.76
N VAL A 793 -19.63 -11.61 -38.81
CA VAL A 793 -21.05 -11.66 -39.20
C VAL A 793 -21.39 -13.06 -39.73
N GLY A 794 -22.33 -13.74 -39.07
CA GLY A 794 -22.77 -15.09 -39.42
C GLY A 794 -23.68 -15.14 -40.66
N GLY A 795 -23.72 -16.29 -41.34
CA GLY A 795 -24.61 -16.54 -42.48
C GLY A 795 -23.94 -17.11 -43.73
N LEU A 796 -22.61 -17.25 -43.77
CA LEU A 796 -21.87 -17.73 -44.94
C LEU A 796 -22.27 -19.15 -45.40
N VAL A 797 -22.81 -19.98 -44.50
CA VAL A 797 -23.23 -21.37 -44.80
C VAL A 797 -24.76 -21.48 -44.99
N LYS A 798 -25.54 -20.40 -44.78
CA LYS A 798 -27.00 -20.43 -44.94
C LYS A 798 -27.34 -20.56 -46.43
N GLY A 799 -27.95 -21.68 -46.80
CA GLY A 799 -28.44 -21.95 -48.17
C GLY A 799 -27.50 -22.77 -49.06
N ALA A 800 -26.30 -23.13 -48.58
CA ALA A 800 -25.34 -23.95 -49.34
C ALA A 800 -25.71 -25.44 -49.38
N VAL A 801 -26.43 -25.93 -48.36
CA VAL A 801 -26.96 -27.29 -48.29
C VAL A 801 -28.43 -27.19 -47.92
N LYS A 802 -29.28 -27.97 -48.60
CA LYS A 802 -30.71 -28.05 -48.32
C LYS A 802 -30.90 -28.92 -47.07
N GLY A 803 -31.20 -28.31 -45.93
CA GLY A 803 -31.36 -29.00 -44.64
C GLY A 803 -31.77 -28.06 -43.52
#